data_AF-A0A485K3C9-F1
#
_entry.id   AF-A0A485K3C9-F1
#
_cell.length_a   1.000
_cell.length_b   1.000
_cell.length_c   1.000
_cell.angle_alpha   90.00
_cell.angle_beta   90.00
_cell.angle_gamma   90.00
#
_symmetry.space_group_name_H-M   'P 1'
#
loop_
_entity.id
_entity.type
_entity.pdbx_description
1 polymer ?
#
loop_
_entity_poly.entity_id
_entity_poly.type
_entity_poly.pdbx_seq_one_letter_code
_entity_poly.pdbx_strand_id
1 'polypeptide(L)'
;MWSLSLLFAATSSLGLAVAAPRPQGDLVKATIPNPTSVGVLLDDFPKSMHAEMEKLYLAKDDAFWTNRALTQIGLTWTRLAFRPTYYDDKTVGQMVLPNDKTINVKFVNKPRVVEIDGHHYVARNYTMSTYIVGPKGDAAKVDEAMTAIGGSAVETFVLPVDPEQVMQRTNYTCMNEGQFPLGSLDAESADWYFDDSCTSEVDNPFKHEYGVACNQCHCTQPATEDCRDALAKYIGATTANLTFTHVAWDEAIATNAERQNDYQVAVGKPEVVGGANLVGKTSDLEHQITIYRYFKTNTCEAQEGCVKHPGWRRLVMFDATDINVGSVDLEFFGNIAFTNESTFFPSLYHNLFYWFACHAHPHFNSYASFNVGQYPGLKQGFCIQSLNREVNSRDVSLVSSHSTCMNQGVTKGWSDTYNIGIGCQWVDITEAPPAKSNITIVTNPKGWVCEGTKVHAANGSEVFIPTGEKTDYSWGHTTPIGSSIDKWACENDNHGKTYDDNIDTAPFEITAQGEGAITARCLKNGQSIGPKRDCEFKLQNTFEPCRTPGQVVQLECSLPANAKPQVVRVCESSILLKSGTACRFNDENTLANHVLTAPKTTLSFTCPAARDAQEVGGYFSIYSGALHNSQDSAAQIQCKIPAAPTTTTTTTQLPKTTTTTRVPPTTTVTQHTTTKVVPTTTTVPTTKKVTN
;
A
#
# COMPACT_ATOMS: atom_id res chain seq x y z
N MET A 1 51.87 -74.41 -5.67
CA MET A 1 51.19 -73.36 -4.89
C MET A 1 50.71 -72.31 -5.87
N TRP A 2 49.44 -72.43 -6.27
CA TRP A 2 48.72 -71.47 -7.11
C TRP A 2 47.49 -71.08 -6.29
N SER A 3 47.32 -69.79 -5.99
CA SER A 3 46.15 -69.29 -5.28
C SER A 3 45.56 -68.16 -6.10
N LEU A 4 44.45 -68.48 -6.76
CA LEU A 4 43.55 -67.60 -7.49
C LEU A 4 42.83 -66.69 -6.47
N SER A 5 43.00 -65.38 -6.55
CA SER A 5 42.18 -64.42 -5.80
C SER A 5 40.96 -64.05 -6.64
N LEU A 6 39.77 -64.46 -6.16
CA LEU A 6 38.49 -64.05 -6.74
C LEU A 6 38.23 -62.55 -6.47
N LEU A 7 38.00 -61.80 -7.54
CA LEU A 7 37.35 -60.48 -7.51
C LEU A 7 35.84 -60.70 -7.29
N PHE A 8 35.31 -60.33 -6.13
CA PHE A 8 33.87 -60.18 -5.94
C PHE A 8 33.46 -58.78 -6.42
N ALA A 9 32.84 -58.69 -7.60
CA ALA A 9 32.10 -57.52 -8.01
C ALA A 9 30.76 -57.49 -7.24
N ALA A 10 30.65 -56.61 -6.25
CA ALA A 10 29.37 -56.28 -5.65
C ALA A 10 28.61 -55.37 -6.62
N THR A 11 27.67 -55.94 -7.37
CA THR A 11 26.67 -55.18 -8.11
C THR A 11 25.72 -54.52 -7.10
N SER A 12 25.90 -53.22 -6.84
CA SER A 12 24.87 -52.40 -6.19
C SER A 12 23.70 -52.27 -7.17
N SER A 13 22.64 -53.04 -6.91
CA SER A 13 21.34 -52.77 -7.50
C SER A 13 20.84 -51.43 -6.96
N LEU A 14 21.02 -50.37 -7.75
CA LEU A 14 20.24 -49.14 -7.63
C LEU A 14 18.78 -49.51 -7.89
N GLY A 15 18.09 -49.93 -6.84
CA GLY A 15 16.64 -49.98 -6.82
C GLY A 15 16.14 -48.56 -7.04
N LEU A 16 15.64 -48.29 -8.25
CA LEU A 16 14.77 -47.15 -8.50
C LEU A 16 13.54 -47.33 -7.60
N ALA A 17 13.59 -46.75 -6.41
CA ALA A 17 12.42 -46.57 -5.59
C ALA A 17 11.46 -45.69 -6.41
N VAL A 18 10.41 -46.31 -6.95
CA VAL A 18 9.29 -45.57 -7.54
C VAL A 18 8.72 -44.74 -6.40
N ALA A 19 8.95 -43.42 -6.45
CA ALA A 19 8.38 -42.50 -5.48
C ALA A 19 6.86 -42.72 -5.45
N ALA A 20 6.29 -42.90 -4.26
CA ALA A 20 4.85 -43.04 -4.12
C ALA A 20 4.16 -41.83 -4.78
N PRO A 21 3.08 -42.03 -5.55
CA PRO A 21 2.39 -40.92 -6.19
C PRO A 21 1.91 -39.93 -5.13
N ARG A 22 2.20 -38.64 -5.34
CA ARG A 22 1.76 -37.58 -4.44
C ARG A 22 0.23 -37.59 -4.35
N PRO A 23 -0.35 -37.31 -3.17
CA PRO A 23 -1.79 -37.22 -3.05
C PRO A 23 -2.36 -36.16 -4.00
N GLN A 24 -3.55 -36.43 -4.54
CA GLN A 24 -4.31 -35.43 -5.30
C GLN A 24 -4.75 -34.30 -4.35
N GLY A 25 -4.81 -33.09 -4.87
CA GLY A 25 -5.36 -31.92 -4.19
C GLY A 25 -6.74 -31.51 -4.71
N ASP A 26 -7.11 -30.27 -4.45
CA ASP A 26 -8.20 -29.57 -5.11
C ASP A 26 -7.65 -28.63 -6.20
N LEU A 27 -8.43 -28.44 -7.26
CA LEU A 27 -8.11 -27.54 -8.35
C LEU A 27 -9.27 -26.56 -8.54
N VAL A 28 -9.00 -25.27 -8.34
CA VAL A 28 -9.98 -24.20 -8.54
C VAL A 28 -9.57 -23.37 -9.74
N LYS A 29 -10.48 -23.23 -10.72
CA LYS A 29 -10.28 -22.40 -11.89
C LYS A 29 -10.89 -21.02 -11.64
N ALA A 30 -10.07 -19.98 -11.63
CA ALA A 30 -10.51 -18.60 -11.59
C ALA A 30 -10.63 -18.05 -13.02
N THR A 31 -11.72 -17.36 -13.35
CA THR A 31 -11.97 -16.78 -14.67
C THR A 31 -12.67 -15.44 -14.61
N ILE A 32 -12.34 -14.53 -15.52
CA ILE A 32 -13.25 -13.46 -15.96
C ILE A 32 -13.75 -13.90 -17.34
N PRO A 33 -14.90 -14.60 -17.42
CA PRO A 33 -15.35 -15.22 -18.67
C PRO A 33 -15.97 -14.21 -19.63
N ASN A 34 -16.62 -13.17 -19.09
CA ASN A 34 -17.19 -12.07 -19.85
C ASN A 34 -16.14 -10.97 -20.01
N PRO A 35 -15.82 -10.52 -21.25
CA PRO A 35 -14.74 -9.56 -21.44
C PRO A 35 -14.96 -8.26 -20.68
N THR A 36 -13.97 -7.85 -19.90
CA THR A 36 -13.90 -6.53 -19.24
C THR A 36 -12.94 -5.61 -20.01
N SER A 37 -12.98 -4.30 -19.78
CA SER A 37 -12.19 -3.32 -20.52
C SER A 37 -11.03 -2.74 -19.69
N VAL A 38 -9.82 -2.72 -20.26
CA VAL A 38 -8.69 -1.97 -19.72
C VAL A 38 -8.25 -0.91 -20.73
N GLY A 39 -7.82 0.25 -20.27
CA GLY A 39 -7.57 1.41 -21.11
C GLY A 39 -6.52 2.37 -20.59
N VAL A 40 -6.22 3.36 -21.42
CA VAL A 40 -5.47 4.57 -21.06
C VAL A 40 -6.42 5.75 -21.20
N LEU A 41 -6.66 6.46 -20.10
CA LEU A 41 -7.53 7.63 -20.06
C LEU A 41 -6.86 8.79 -20.78
N LEU A 42 -7.51 9.33 -21.82
CA LEU A 42 -6.98 10.46 -22.59
C LEU A 42 -7.43 11.83 -22.06
N ASP A 43 -8.37 11.86 -21.11
CA ASP A 43 -8.86 13.09 -20.49
C ASP A 43 -7.78 13.86 -19.71
N ASP A 44 -6.75 13.14 -19.22
CA ASP A 44 -5.59 13.73 -18.57
C ASP A 44 -4.69 14.54 -19.55
N PHE A 45 -4.96 14.47 -20.86
CA PHE A 45 -4.22 15.20 -21.89
C PHE A 45 -5.04 16.33 -22.50
N PRO A 46 -4.39 17.44 -22.89
CA PRO A 46 -5.01 18.46 -23.72
C PRO A 46 -5.58 17.86 -25.01
N LYS A 47 -6.75 18.34 -25.46
CA LYS A 47 -7.40 17.88 -26.70
C LYS A 47 -6.49 17.93 -27.93
N SER A 48 -5.52 18.85 -27.96
CA SER A 48 -4.53 18.95 -29.05
C SER A 48 -3.60 17.73 -29.14
N MET A 49 -3.46 16.94 -28.08
CA MET A 49 -2.64 15.74 -28.03
C MET A 49 -3.43 14.45 -28.29
N HIS A 50 -4.78 14.48 -28.26
CA HIS A 50 -5.61 13.27 -28.34
C HIS A 50 -5.29 12.41 -29.57
N ALA A 51 -5.26 12.99 -30.77
CA ALA A 51 -4.93 12.23 -31.99
C ALA A 51 -3.53 11.59 -31.98
N GLU A 52 -2.55 12.23 -31.34
CA GLU A 52 -1.20 11.69 -31.18
C GLU A 52 -1.19 10.53 -30.18
N MET A 53 -1.88 10.69 -29.05
CA MET A 53 -1.99 9.66 -28.01
C MET A 53 -2.81 8.46 -28.49
N GLU A 54 -3.90 8.69 -29.21
CA GLU A 54 -4.69 7.64 -29.86
C GLU A 54 -3.79 6.77 -30.75
N LYS A 55 -3.05 7.39 -31.68
CA LYS A 55 -2.13 6.69 -32.57
C LYS A 55 -1.07 5.89 -31.80
N LEU A 56 -0.51 6.48 -30.74
CA LEU A 56 0.49 5.84 -29.90
C LEU A 56 -0.05 4.60 -29.20
N TYR A 57 -1.18 4.71 -28.51
CA TYR A 57 -1.74 3.62 -27.71
C TYR A 57 -2.40 2.53 -28.54
N LEU A 58 -2.94 2.87 -29.72
CA LEU A 58 -3.39 1.90 -30.71
C LEU A 58 -2.25 1.01 -31.22
N ALA A 59 -1.00 1.49 -31.19
CA ALA A 59 0.18 0.78 -31.65
C ALA A 59 0.90 -0.02 -30.55
N LYS A 60 0.45 0.06 -29.28
CA LYS A 60 1.05 -0.70 -28.18
C LYS A 60 0.80 -2.20 -28.34
N ASP A 61 1.80 -2.99 -27.95
CA ASP A 61 1.80 -4.44 -28.06
C ASP A 61 1.02 -5.12 -26.92
N ASP A 62 0.89 -6.45 -27.02
CA ASP A 62 0.18 -7.25 -26.03
C ASP A 62 0.85 -7.18 -24.65
N ALA A 63 2.18 -7.01 -24.56
CA ALA A 63 2.86 -6.90 -23.27
C ALA A 63 2.42 -5.66 -22.49
N PHE A 64 2.32 -4.51 -23.15
CA PHE A 64 1.78 -3.29 -22.54
C PHE A 64 0.35 -3.49 -22.02
N TRP A 65 -0.53 -4.07 -22.85
CA TRP A 65 -1.92 -4.29 -22.46
C TRP A 65 -2.07 -5.35 -21.37
N THR A 66 -1.23 -6.38 -21.37
CA THR A 66 -1.23 -7.43 -20.35
C THR A 66 -0.82 -6.85 -19.00
N ASN A 67 0.22 -6.01 -18.96
CA ASN A 67 0.62 -5.35 -17.73
C ASN A 67 -0.53 -4.53 -17.14
N ARG A 68 -1.23 -3.73 -17.95
CA ARG A 68 -2.39 -2.97 -17.46
C ARG A 68 -3.54 -3.87 -17.00
N ALA A 69 -3.81 -4.97 -17.70
CA ALA A 69 -4.83 -5.92 -17.27
C ALA A 69 -4.47 -6.56 -15.91
N LEU A 70 -3.19 -6.91 -15.69
CA LEU A 70 -2.72 -7.42 -14.41
C LEU A 70 -2.82 -6.37 -13.30
N THR A 71 -2.43 -5.12 -13.55
CA THR A 71 -2.65 -4.01 -12.59
C THR A 71 -4.14 -3.85 -12.24
N GLN A 72 -5.04 -3.94 -13.22
CA GLN A 72 -6.49 -3.87 -12.97
C GLN A 72 -7.01 -5.07 -12.16
N ILE A 73 -6.50 -6.28 -12.42
CA ILE A 73 -6.83 -7.50 -11.65
C ILE A 73 -6.31 -7.38 -10.22
N GLY A 74 -5.13 -6.78 -10.00
CA GLY A 74 -4.54 -6.54 -8.69
C GLY A 74 -5.45 -5.72 -7.76
N LEU A 75 -6.27 -4.81 -8.32
CA LEU A 75 -7.27 -4.06 -7.54
C LEU A 75 -8.35 -4.94 -6.88
N THR A 76 -8.47 -6.22 -7.25
CA THR A 76 -9.40 -7.15 -6.57
C THR A 76 -8.85 -7.67 -5.24
N TRP A 77 -7.57 -7.42 -4.94
CA TRP A 77 -6.84 -8.03 -3.84
C TRP A 77 -7.52 -7.80 -2.48
N THR A 78 -7.84 -6.56 -2.12
CA THR A 78 -8.36 -6.20 -0.78
C THR A 78 -9.58 -7.03 -0.42
N ARG A 79 -10.56 -7.08 -1.32
CA ARG A 79 -11.78 -7.86 -1.10
C ARG A 79 -11.55 -9.36 -1.14
N LEU A 80 -10.56 -9.87 -1.87
CA LEU A 80 -10.25 -11.31 -1.88
C LEU A 80 -9.45 -11.77 -0.66
N ALA A 81 -8.52 -10.95 -0.18
CA ALA A 81 -7.70 -11.19 1.00
C ALA A 81 -8.52 -11.04 2.30
N PHE A 82 -9.44 -10.07 2.34
CA PHE A 82 -10.35 -9.85 3.46
C PHE A 82 -11.77 -10.37 3.17
N ARG A 83 -11.96 -11.25 2.19
CA ARG A 83 -13.27 -11.79 1.78
C ARG A 83 -14.21 -12.19 2.94
N PRO A 84 -13.73 -12.86 4.02
CA PRO A 84 -14.60 -13.21 5.14
C PRO A 84 -15.27 -12.01 5.84
N THR A 85 -14.71 -10.80 5.75
CA THR A 85 -15.29 -9.59 6.38
C THR A 85 -16.45 -9.00 5.58
N TYR A 86 -16.60 -9.33 4.30
CA TYR A 86 -17.67 -8.88 3.42
C TYR A 86 -18.94 -9.75 3.48
N TYR A 87 -18.89 -10.85 4.24
CA TYR A 87 -19.99 -11.82 4.36
C TYR A 87 -20.45 -11.90 5.81
N ASP A 88 -21.71 -11.56 6.07
CA ASP A 88 -22.29 -11.49 7.43
C ASP A 88 -22.16 -12.81 8.22
N ASP A 89 -22.28 -13.94 7.54
CA ASP A 89 -22.21 -15.28 8.14
C ASP A 89 -20.77 -15.76 8.37
N LYS A 90 -19.77 -15.06 7.81
CA LYS A 90 -18.34 -15.38 7.86
C LYS A 90 -18.03 -16.84 7.47
N THR A 91 -18.87 -17.43 6.63
CA THR A 91 -18.74 -18.85 6.21
C THR A 91 -17.76 -19.04 5.06
N VAL A 92 -17.35 -17.94 4.44
CA VAL A 92 -16.42 -17.94 3.31
C VAL A 92 -14.99 -17.69 3.77
N GLY A 93 -14.04 -18.32 3.09
CA GLY A 93 -12.61 -18.12 3.29
C GLY A 93 -11.99 -17.09 2.34
N GLN A 94 -10.71 -16.79 2.57
CA GLN A 94 -9.89 -16.00 1.65
C GLN A 94 -9.82 -16.67 0.27
N MET A 95 -9.65 -15.86 -0.77
CA MET A 95 -9.55 -16.37 -2.14
C MET A 95 -8.59 -15.55 -3.01
N VAL A 96 -7.36 -15.38 -2.51
CA VAL A 96 -6.32 -14.58 -3.16
C VAL A 96 -5.88 -15.25 -4.46
N LEU A 97 -5.72 -14.45 -5.51
CA LEU A 97 -5.23 -14.92 -6.80
C LEU A 97 -3.72 -15.28 -6.71
N PRO A 98 -3.26 -16.28 -7.48
CA PRO A 98 -1.85 -16.65 -7.53
C PRO A 98 -1.04 -15.58 -8.28
N ASN A 99 0.29 -15.67 -8.17
CA ASN A 99 1.24 -14.77 -8.84
C ASN A 99 0.87 -14.48 -10.31
N ASP A 100 1.00 -13.22 -10.71
CA ASP A 100 0.70 -12.67 -12.03
C ASP A 100 1.25 -13.51 -13.21
N LYS A 101 2.42 -14.13 -13.04
CA LYS A 101 3.03 -15.01 -14.06
C LYS A 101 2.13 -16.19 -14.46
N THR A 102 1.25 -16.62 -13.56
CA THR A 102 0.31 -17.73 -13.78
C THR A 102 -1.02 -17.27 -14.37
N ILE A 103 -1.31 -15.97 -14.36
CA ILE A 103 -2.56 -15.39 -14.85
C ILE A 103 -2.51 -15.27 -16.38
N ASN A 104 -3.39 -16.01 -17.06
CA ASN A 104 -3.50 -15.93 -18.51
C ASN A 104 -4.51 -14.85 -18.90
N VAL A 105 -4.01 -13.72 -19.39
CA VAL A 105 -4.82 -12.67 -20.02
C VAL A 105 -4.97 -12.96 -21.51
N LYS A 106 -6.21 -12.96 -22.01
CA LYS A 106 -6.52 -13.08 -23.46
C LYS A 106 -7.31 -11.88 -23.94
N PHE A 107 -6.79 -11.23 -24.97
CA PHE A 107 -7.48 -10.11 -25.60
C PHE A 107 -8.49 -10.57 -26.64
N VAL A 108 -9.71 -10.04 -26.57
CA VAL A 108 -10.80 -10.40 -27.49
C VAL A 108 -10.86 -9.49 -28.71
N ASN A 109 -10.19 -8.35 -28.66
CA ASN A 109 -10.11 -7.39 -29.76
C ASN A 109 -8.74 -6.70 -29.81
N LYS A 110 -8.50 -5.99 -30.92
CA LYS A 110 -7.41 -5.02 -31.01
C LYS A 110 -7.73 -3.79 -30.16
N PRO A 111 -6.71 -3.02 -29.71
CA PRO A 111 -6.92 -1.71 -29.10
C PRO A 111 -7.80 -0.83 -30.00
N ARG A 112 -8.70 -0.05 -29.40
CA ARG A 112 -9.61 0.84 -30.12
C ARG A 112 -9.80 2.14 -29.36
N VAL A 113 -10.07 3.22 -30.11
CA VAL A 113 -10.58 4.46 -29.54
C VAL A 113 -12.05 4.25 -29.18
N VAL A 114 -12.45 4.60 -27.97
CA VAL A 114 -13.81 4.40 -27.47
C VAL A 114 -14.14 5.44 -26.40
N GLU A 115 -15.42 5.71 -26.21
CA GLU A 115 -15.93 6.48 -25.09
C GLU A 115 -16.55 5.52 -24.06
N ILE A 116 -16.17 5.65 -22.78
CA ILE A 116 -16.72 4.86 -21.67
C ILE A 116 -17.09 5.84 -20.56
N ASP A 117 -18.35 5.84 -20.13
CA ASP A 117 -18.90 6.79 -19.15
C ASP A 117 -18.63 8.28 -19.49
N GLY A 118 -18.55 8.62 -20.79
CA GLY A 118 -18.26 9.98 -21.26
C GLY A 118 -16.78 10.34 -21.31
N HIS A 119 -15.88 9.42 -20.94
CA HIS A 119 -14.44 9.60 -20.95
C HIS A 119 -13.79 9.08 -22.25
N HIS A 120 -12.77 9.79 -22.75
CA HIS A 120 -12.08 9.42 -23.98
C HIS A 120 -10.97 8.40 -23.71
N TYR A 121 -11.03 7.25 -24.38
CA TYR A 121 -10.11 6.14 -24.16
C TYR A 121 -9.47 5.60 -25.43
N VAL A 122 -8.24 5.12 -25.30
CA VAL A 122 -7.82 3.92 -26.02
C VAL A 122 -7.96 2.74 -25.08
N ALA A 123 -8.80 1.76 -25.45
CA ALA A 123 -9.10 0.61 -24.60
C ALA A 123 -9.07 -0.70 -25.38
N ARG A 124 -8.92 -1.79 -24.61
CA ARG A 124 -8.89 -3.15 -25.11
C ARG A 124 -9.64 -4.06 -24.15
N ASN A 125 -10.40 -4.99 -24.70
CA ASN A 125 -11.18 -5.92 -23.90
C ASN A 125 -10.37 -7.21 -23.67
N TYR A 126 -10.45 -7.75 -22.47
CA TYR A 126 -9.77 -8.99 -22.12
C TYR A 126 -10.65 -9.92 -21.28
N THR A 127 -10.31 -11.19 -21.34
CA THR A 127 -10.73 -12.23 -20.39
C THR A 127 -9.49 -12.72 -19.65
N MET A 128 -9.66 -13.26 -18.44
CA MET A 128 -8.56 -13.91 -17.71
C MET A 128 -8.91 -15.33 -17.33
N SER A 129 -7.89 -16.18 -17.19
CA SER A 129 -8.00 -17.48 -16.52
C SER A 129 -6.73 -17.81 -15.74
N THR A 130 -6.87 -18.40 -14.55
CA THR A 130 -5.76 -19.01 -13.81
C THR A 130 -6.26 -20.23 -13.02
N TYR A 131 -5.34 -21.05 -12.53
CA TYR A 131 -5.62 -22.20 -11.68
C TYR A 131 -4.99 -22.01 -10.31
N ILE A 132 -5.80 -22.20 -9.28
CA ILE A 132 -5.41 -22.23 -7.89
C ILE A 132 -5.39 -23.69 -7.46
N VAL A 133 -4.26 -24.15 -6.98
CA VAL A 133 -4.03 -25.53 -6.52
C VAL A 133 -3.99 -25.51 -5.00
N GLY A 134 -4.70 -26.41 -4.35
CA GLY A 134 -4.67 -26.55 -2.89
C GLY A 134 -4.80 -27.99 -2.42
N PRO A 135 -4.68 -28.25 -1.11
CA PRO A 135 -4.97 -29.54 -0.51
C PRO A 135 -6.38 -30.01 -0.84
N LYS A 136 -6.57 -31.34 -0.83
CA LYS A 136 -7.87 -31.93 -1.06
C LYS A 136 -8.87 -31.52 0.03
N GLY A 137 -10.04 -31.03 -0.38
CA GLY A 137 -11.12 -30.55 0.50
C GLY A 137 -11.02 -29.08 0.87
N ASP A 138 -9.98 -28.35 0.47
CA ASP A 138 -9.84 -26.93 0.75
C ASP A 138 -10.77 -26.05 -0.08
N ALA A 139 -11.22 -26.48 -1.25
CA ALA A 139 -12.20 -25.73 -2.04
C ALA A 139 -13.47 -25.46 -1.23
N ALA A 140 -13.91 -26.43 -0.42
CA ALA A 140 -15.06 -26.29 0.48
C ALA A 140 -14.81 -25.31 1.65
N LYS A 141 -13.54 -25.09 2.05
CA LYS A 141 -13.18 -24.10 3.09
C LYS A 141 -13.23 -22.67 2.55
N VAL A 142 -12.98 -22.50 1.26
CA VAL A 142 -13.08 -21.19 0.60
C VAL A 142 -14.55 -20.81 0.41
N ASP A 143 -15.36 -21.73 -0.08
CA ASP A 143 -16.80 -21.53 -0.26
C ASP A 143 -17.53 -22.88 -0.25
N GLU A 144 -18.60 -23.01 0.55
CA GLU A 144 -19.39 -24.24 0.63
C GLU A 144 -19.93 -24.66 -0.75
N ALA A 145 -20.24 -23.68 -1.62
CA ALA A 145 -20.71 -23.94 -2.98
C ALA A 145 -19.69 -24.71 -3.82
N MET A 146 -18.40 -24.69 -3.45
CA MET A 146 -17.32 -25.41 -4.11
C MET A 146 -17.03 -26.79 -3.51
N THR A 147 -17.89 -27.32 -2.62
CA THR A 147 -17.74 -28.67 -2.06
C THR A 147 -17.74 -29.76 -3.14
N ALA A 148 -18.58 -29.62 -4.16
CA ALA A 148 -18.66 -30.53 -5.29
C ALA A 148 -17.92 -29.98 -6.51
N ILE A 149 -17.33 -30.87 -7.32
CA ILE A 149 -16.80 -30.51 -8.64
C ILE A 149 -17.92 -29.89 -9.49
N GLY A 150 -17.62 -28.75 -10.12
CA GLY A 150 -18.57 -27.91 -10.86
C GLY A 150 -19.19 -26.80 -10.03
N GLY A 151 -19.13 -26.91 -8.70
CA GLY A 151 -19.51 -25.86 -7.76
C GLY A 151 -18.70 -24.58 -8.00
N SER A 152 -19.35 -23.42 -7.87
CA SER A 152 -18.74 -22.13 -8.20
C SER A 152 -19.20 -20.99 -7.29
N ALA A 153 -18.32 -20.01 -7.12
CA ALA A 153 -18.58 -18.72 -6.48
C ALA A 153 -18.22 -17.58 -7.44
N VAL A 154 -18.93 -16.45 -7.37
CA VAL A 154 -18.72 -15.29 -8.25
C VAL A 154 -18.54 -14.04 -7.40
N GLU A 155 -17.40 -13.38 -7.59
CA GLU A 155 -17.13 -12.05 -7.05
C GLU A 155 -17.29 -11.02 -8.17
N THR A 156 -18.23 -10.09 -8.01
CA THR A 156 -18.47 -9.00 -8.98
C THR A 156 -17.77 -7.73 -8.52
N PHE A 157 -16.90 -7.19 -9.36
CA PHE A 157 -16.14 -5.96 -9.13
C PHE A 157 -16.51 -4.89 -10.15
N VAL A 158 -16.61 -3.63 -9.71
CA VAL A 158 -16.58 -2.46 -10.58
C VAL A 158 -15.17 -1.87 -10.56
N LEU A 159 -14.41 -2.08 -11.64
CA LEU A 159 -13.00 -1.71 -11.73
C LEU A 159 -12.83 -0.44 -12.59
N PRO A 160 -11.83 0.40 -12.29
CA PRO A 160 -11.47 1.52 -13.16
C PRO A 160 -10.96 1.01 -14.50
N VAL A 161 -11.41 1.60 -15.61
CA VAL A 161 -10.91 1.24 -16.95
C VAL A 161 -9.41 1.55 -17.07
N ASP A 162 -8.96 2.66 -16.51
CA ASP A 162 -7.53 2.98 -16.34
C ASP A 162 -7.11 2.64 -14.89
N PRO A 163 -6.38 1.54 -14.67
CA PRO A 163 -6.03 1.09 -13.32
C PRO A 163 -4.87 1.87 -12.69
N GLU A 164 -4.26 2.81 -13.42
CA GLU A 164 -3.20 3.67 -12.88
C GLU A 164 -3.80 4.87 -12.17
N GLN A 165 -3.07 5.45 -11.22
CA GLN A 165 -3.42 6.75 -10.61
C GLN A 165 -4.85 6.81 -10.03
N VAL A 166 -5.40 5.68 -9.57
CA VAL A 166 -6.79 5.60 -9.08
C VAL A 166 -6.99 6.56 -7.92
N MET A 167 -6.15 6.48 -6.89
CA MET A 167 -6.18 7.41 -5.74
C MET A 167 -5.98 8.87 -6.18
N GLN A 168 -5.08 9.15 -7.12
CA GLN A 168 -4.90 10.51 -7.62
C GLN A 168 -6.12 11.05 -8.38
N ARG A 169 -6.93 10.18 -8.98
CA ARG A 169 -8.14 10.56 -9.73
C ARG A 169 -9.40 10.62 -8.87
N THR A 170 -9.56 9.69 -7.92
CA THR A 170 -10.72 9.61 -7.02
C THR A 170 -10.47 10.18 -5.63
N ASN A 171 -9.26 10.66 -5.35
CA ASN A 171 -8.81 10.92 -3.98
C ASN A 171 -8.98 9.65 -3.11
N TYR A 172 -9.46 9.79 -1.88
CA TYR A 172 -9.66 8.66 -0.96
C TYR A 172 -10.90 7.81 -1.28
N THR A 173 -11.82 8.26 -2.14
CA THR A 173 -13.18 7.70 -2.27
C THR A 173 -13.29 6.20 -2.60
N CYS A 174 -12.25 5.61 -3.20
CA CYS A 174 -12.22 4.18 -3.54
C CYS A 174 -11.23 3.38 -2.68
N MET A 175 -10.74 3.96 -1.58
CA MET A 175 -9.72 3.37 -0.73
C MET A 175 -10.34 2.95 0.60
N ASN A 176 -10.20 1.67 0.96
CA ASN A 176 -10.68 1.08 2.20
C ASN A 176 -9.54 0.95 3.22
N GLU A 177 -9.50 1.89 4.15
CA GLU A 177 -8.56 1.96 5.26
C GLU A 177 -8.95 1.04 6.44
N GLY A 178 -10.16 0.50 6.47
CA GLY A 178 -10.74 -0.19 7.64
C GLY A 178 -10.12 -1.53 8.01
N GLN A 179 -9.27 -2.09 7.13
CA GLN A 179 -8.48 -3.30 7.41
C GLN A 179 -7.03 -2.98 7.78
N PHE A 180 -6.67 -1.70 7.89
CA PHE A 180 -5.31 -1.23 8.03
C PHE A 180 -5.15 -0.28 9.23
N PRO A 181 -3.93 -0.14 9.77
CA PRO A 181 -3.65 0.90 10.76
C PRO A 181 -3.96 2.30 10.20
N LEU A 182 -4.40 3.21 11.08
CA LEU A 182 -4.69 4.59 10.70
C LEU A 182 -3.46 5.25 10.05
N GLY A 183 -3.68 5.98 8.95
CA GLY A 183 -2.61 6.69 8.24
C GLY A 183 -1.69 5.80 7.39
N SER A 184 -2.12 4.57 7.09
CA SER A 184 -1.34 3.63 6.27
C SER A 184 -1.50 3.83 4.76
N LEU A 185 -2.57 4.48 4.32
CA LEU A 185 -2.87 4.62 2.90
C LEU A 185 -1.80 5.43 2.17
N ASP A 186 -1.33 4.88 1.05
CA ASP A 186 -0.42 5.54 0.13
C ASP A 186 -0.81 5.27 -1.32
N ALA A 187 -0.52 6.23 -2.21
CA ALA A 187 -0.92 6.11 -3.61
C ALA A 187 -0.13 5.02 -4.35
N GLU A 188 1.10 4.72 -3.93
CA GLU A 188 1.90 3.63 -4.52
C GLU A 188 1.37 2.24 -4.15
N SER A 189 0.65 2.13 -3.04
CA SER A 189 0.03 0.90 -2.55
C SER A 189 -1.50 0.88 -2.71
N ALA A 190 -2.07 1.75 -3.56
CA ALA A 190 -3.52 1.89 -3.74
C ALA A 190 -4.26 0.58 -4.08
N ASP A 191 -3.59 -0.40 -4.70
CA ASP A 191 -4.11 -1.74 -4.97
C ASP A 191 -4.41 -2.55 -3.70
N TRP A 192 -3.71 -2.28 -2.59
CA TRP A 192 -3.97 -2.89 -1.29
C TRP A 192 -5.22 -2.32 -0.61
N TYR A 193 -5.69 -1.16 -1.06
CA TYR A 193 -6.82 -0.45 -0.46
C TYR A 193 -8.04 -0.38 -1.36
N PHE A 194 -7.92 -0.69 -2.66
CA PHE A 194 -9.03 -0.50 -3.58
C PHE A 194 -10.25 -1.34 -3.18
N ASP A 195 -11.40 -0.68 -3.05
CA ASP A 195 -12.67 -1.33 -2.74
C ASP A 195 -13.83 -0.60 -3.44
N ASP A 196 -14.44 -1.29 -4.41
CA ASP A 196 -15.55 -0.77 -5.19
C ASP A 196 -16.88 -0.71 -4.42
N SER A 197 -16.90 -1.21 -3.18
CA SER A 197 -18.05 -1.17 -2.28
C SER A 197 -18.04 0.00 -1.30
N CYS A 198 -16.96 0.80 -1.28
CA CYS A 198 -16.89 1.99 -0.44
C CYS A 198 -17.95 3.03 -0.83
N THR A 199 -18.58 3.62 0.19
CA THR A 199 -19.69 4.56 0.07
C THR A 199 -19.36 5.90 0.70
N SER A 200 -20.19 6.90 0.41
CA SER A 200 -20.13 8.20 1.08
C SER A 200 -20.29 8.08 2.60
N GLU A 201 -19.42 8.75 3.35
CA GLU A 201 -19.40 8.73 4.82
C GLU A 201 -19.69 10.12 5.41
N VAL A 202 -20.26 11.03 4.62
CA VAL A 202 -20.57 12.42 5.04
C VAL A 202 -21.48 12.46 6.27
N ASP A 203 -22.46 11.55 6.34
CA ASP A 203 -23.43 11.49 7.44
C ASP A 203 -22.89 10.71 8.66
N ASN A 204 -21.75 10.02 8.52
CA ASN A 204 -21.09 9.27 9.59
C ASN A 204 -19.56 9.38 9.48
N PRO A 205 -19.00 10.59 9.66
CA PRO A 205 -17.56 10.80 9.50
C PRO A 205 -16.79 10.07 10.60
N PHE A 206 -15.63 9.52 10.25
CA PHE A 206 -14.72 8.90 11.21
C PHE A 206 -14.31 9.89 12.31
N LYS A 207 -14.43 9.47 13.56
CA LYS A 207 -14.02 10.26 14.71
C LYS A 207 -12.55 10.03 15.00
N HIS A 208 -11.72 10.99 14.61
CA HIS A 208 -10.29 11.02 14.90
C HIS A 208 -10.05 11.27 16.39
N GLU A 209 -10.13 10.20 17.17
CA GLU A 209 -9.84 10.19 18.60
C GLU A 209 -8.66 9.26 18.87
N TYR A 210 -7.86 9.62 19.88
CA TYR A 210 -6.69 8.84 20.27
C TYR A 210 -7.12 7.44 20.71
N GLY A 211 -6.51 6.40 20.12
CA GLY A 211 -6.83 5.02 20.43
C GLY A 211 -8.11 4.47 19.79
N VAL A 212 -8.63 5.13 18.74
CA VAL A 212 -9.73 4.57 17.93
C VAL A 212 -9.16 3.97 16.65
N ALA A 213 -9.35 2.66 16.47
CA ALA A 213 -8.96 1.97 15.24
C ALA A 213 -9.87 2.37 14.07
N CYS A 214 -9.31 2.42 12.86
CA CYS A 214 -10.09 2.61 11.65
C CYS A 214 -10.91 1.34 11.37
N ASN A 215 -12.23 1.49 11.23
CA ASN A 215 -13.16 0.37 11.01
C ASN A 215 -14.21 0.65 9.92
N GLN A 216 -13.92 1.63 9.06
CA GLN A 216 -14.75 2.03 7.92
C GLN A 216 -13.84 2.30 6.71
N CYS A 217 -14.40 2.61 5.54
CA CYS A 217 -13.58 2.79 4.34
C CYS A 217 -12.63 3.97 4.49
N HIS A 218 -13.11 5.12 4.97
CA HIS A 218 -12.28 6.32 4.99
C HIS A 218 -12.12 6.85 6.41
N CYS A 219 -10.87 6.83 6.85
CA CYS A 219 -10.47 7.34 8.15
C CYS A 219 -9.55 8.53 8.03
N THR A 220 -8.83 8.72 6.92
CA THR A 220 -7.96 9.88 6.72
C THR A 220 -8.74 11.10 6.23
N GLN A 221 -9.62 10.92 5.24
CA GLN A 221 -10.52 11.97 4.75
C GLN A 221 -11.89 11.39 4.43
N PRO A 222 -13.00 11.98 4.91
CA PRO A 222 -14.33 11.46 4.62
C PRO A 222 -14.63 11.53 3.12
N ALA A 223 -15.10 10.43 2.54
CA ALA A 223 -15.59 10.43 1.17
C ALA A 223 -16.97 11.11 1.08
N THR A 224 -17.15 11.91 0.02
CA THR A 224 -18.39 12.67 -0.24
C THR A 224 -19.32 12.03 -1.27
N GLU A 225 -18.86 10.98 -1.95
CA GLU A 225 -19.59 10.23 -2.97
C GLU A 225 -19.18 8.75 -2.90
N ASP A 226 -19.94 7.87 -3.53
CA ASP A 226 -19.64 6.43 -3.55
C ASP A 226 -18.50 6.13 -4.53
N CYS A 227 -17.71 5.07 -4.28
CA CYS A 227 -16.59 4.72 -5.16
C CYS A 227 -17.03 4.50 -6.60
N ARG A 228 -18.14 3.80 -6.83
CA ARG A 228 -18.64 3.51 -8.19
C ARG A 228 -19.04 4.78 -8.95
N ASP A 229 -19.59 5.76 -8.26
CA ASP A 229 -19.93 7.06 -8.84
C ASP A 229 -18.65 7.87 -9.14
N ALA A 230 -17.68 7.86 -8.24
CA ALA A 230 -16.37 8.48 -8.46
C ALA A 230 -15.64 7.85 -9.65
N LEU A 231 -15.67 6.52 -9.79
CA LEU A 231 -15.10 5.82 -10.93
C LEU A 231 -15.75 6.30 -12.22
N ALA A 232 -17.07 6.23 -12.35
CA ALA A 232 -17.78 6.65 -13.56
C ALA A 232 -17.55 8.12 -13.92
N LYS A 233 -17.26 8.98 -12.94
CA LYS A 233 -17.11 10.44 -13.11
C LYS A 233 -15.70 10.91 -13.42
N TYR A 234 -14.67 10.24 -12.90
CA TYR A 234 -13.28 10.71 -12.99
C TYR A 234 -12.37 9.80 -13.81
N ILE A 235 -12.79 8.56 -14.06
CA ILE A 235 -11.98 7.56 -14.75
C ILE A 235 -12.82 6.93 -15.86
N GLY A 236 -13.92 6.27 -15.51
CA GLY A 236 -14.70 5.35 -16.31
C GLY A 236 -14.63 3.96 -15.69
N ALA A 237 -15.75 3.24 -15.69
CA ALA A 237 -15.89 1.97 -14.98
C ALA A 237 -16.12 0.78 -15.93
N THR A 238 -15.71 -0.40 -15.49
CA THR A 238 -16.01 -1.68 -16.15
C THR A 238 -16.36 -2.74 -15.11
N THR A 239 -17.29 -3.63 -15.43
CA THR A 239 -17.66 -4.72 -14.53
C THR A 239 -16.84 -5.97 -14.84
N ALA A 240 -16.24 -6.56 -13.81
CA ALA A 240 -15.53 -7.83 -13.88
C ALA A 240 -16.23 -8.86 -12.96
N ASN A 241 -16.71 -9.95 -13.55
CA ASN A 241 -17.26 -11.08 -12.80
C ASN A 241 -16.16 -12.14 -12.66
N LEU A 242 -15.44 -12.11 -11.54
CA LEU A 242 -14.42 -13.10 -11.22
C LEU A 242 -15.11 -14.37 -10.69
N THR A 243 -15.17 -15.39 -11.52
CA THR A 243 -15.80 -16.68 -11.23
C THR A 243 -14.74 -17.69 -10.83
N PHE A 244 -14.94 -18.31 -9.68
CA PHE A 244 -14.13 -19.42 -9.21
C PHE A 244 -14.92 -20.71 -9.26
N THR A 245 -14.38 -21.73 -9.91
CA THR A 245 -15.04 -23.02 -10.09
C THR A 245 -14.14 -24.15 -9.60
N HIS A 246 -14.64 -25.00 -8.71
CA HIS A 246 -13.96 -26.24 -8.38
C HIS A 246 -14.04 -27.19 -9.58
N VAL A 247 -12.90 -27.55 -10.16
CA VAL A 247 -12.80 -28.43 -11.32
C VAL A 247 -12.22 -29.79 -10.93
N ALA A 248 -12.45 -30.81 -11.77
CA ALA A 248 -11.85 -32.11 -11.55
C ALA A 248 -10.32 -32.00 -11.51
N TRP A 249 -9.70 -32.76 -10.60
CA TRP A 249 -8.25 -32.82 -10.49
C TRP A 249 -7.61 -33.25 -11.81
N ASP A 250 -6.64 -32.46 -12.27
CA ASP A 250 -5.78 -32.77 -13.41
C ASP A 250 -4.32 -32.59 -12.98
N GLU A 251 -3.58 -33.70 -12.95
CA GLU A 251 -2.19 -33.72 -12.47
C GLU A 251 -1.25 -32.85 -13.32
N ALA A 252 -1.50 -32.75 -14.63
CA ALA A 252 -0.68 -31.95 -15.52
C ALA A 252 -0.91 -30.45 -15.30
N ILE A 253 -2.17 -30.04 -15.09
CA ILE A 253 -2.49 -28.65 -14.75
C ILE A 253 -1.89 -28.28 -13.39
N ALA A 254 -2.10 -29.11 -12.36
CA ALA A 254 -1.58 -28.87 -11.02
C ALA A 254 -0.05 -28.78 -11.01
N THR A 255 0.64 -29.75 -11.63
CA THR A 255 2.11 -29.75 -11.74
C THR A 255 2.61 -28.53 -12.51
N ASN A 256 1.88 -28.09 -13.54
CA ASN A 256 2.28 -26.91 -14.30
C ASN A 256 2.17 -25.62 -13.49
N ALA A 257 1.12 -25.47 -12.67
CA ALA A 257 0.97 -24.35 -11.75
C ALA A 257 2.04 -24.40 -10.64
N GLU A 258 2.26 -25.56 -10.02
CA GLU A 258 3.25 -25.76 -8.95
C GLU A 258 4.69 -25.43 -9.38
N ARG A 259 5.06 -25.69 -10.64
CA ARG A 259 6.38 -25.38 -11.19
C ARG A 259 6.63 -23.90 -11.46
N GLN A 260 5.61 -23.05 -11.42
CA GLN A 260 5.73 -21.61 -11.67
C GLN A 260 5.88 -20.79 -10.39
N ASN A 261 5.86 -21.42 -9.21
CA ASN A 261 6.07 -20.72 -7.95
C ASN A 261 7.51 -20.21 -7.85
N ASP A 262 7.65 -18.95 -7.43
CA ASP A 262 8.96 -18.33 -7.13
C ASP A 262 9.57 -18.91 -5.83
N TYR A 263 8.71 -19.43 -4.94
CA TYR A 263 9.08 -20.04 -3.66
C TYR A 263 8.58 -21.48 -3.57
N GLN A 264 9.20 -22.27 -2.69
CA GLN A 264 8.80 -23.64 -2.42
C GLN A 264 8.75 -23.86 -0.91
N VAL A 265 7.74 -24.58 -0.45
CA VAL A 265 7.59 -24.93 0.96
C VAL A 265 8.28 -26.25 1.29
N ALA A 266 8.78 -26.38 2.52
CA ALA A 266 9.27 -27.67 2.99
C ALA A 266 8.10 -28.69 3.10
N VAL A 267 8.33 -29.91 2.62
CA VAL A 267 7.33 -31.00 2.65
C VAL A 267 7.91 -32.18 3.40
N GLY A 268 7.28 -32.54 4.51
CA GLY A 268 7.73 -33.61 5.39
C GLY A 268 7.33 -33.34 6.82
N LYS A 269 7.82 -34.19 7.73
CA LYS A 269 7.62 -33.97 9.17
C LYS A 269 8.59 -32.91 9.68
N PRO A 270 8.17 -31.99 10.58
CA PRO A 270 9.02 -30.89 11.07
C PRO A 270 10.34 -31.35 11.69
N GLU A 271 10.35 -32.52 12.33
CA GLU A 271 11.56 -33.09 12.95
C GLU A 271 12.60 -33.53 11.92
N VAL A 272 12.22 -33.63 10.64
CA VAL A 272 13.08 -34.05 9.53
C VAL A 272 13.47 -32.88 8.63
N VAL A 273 12.51 -32.00 8.32
CA VAL A 273 12.70 -30.94 7.31
C VAL A 273 12.78 -29.53 7.90
N GLY A 274 12.71 -29.39 9.22
CA GLY A 274 12.61 -28.09 9.90
C GLY A 274 11.16 -27.64 10.06
N GLY A 275 10.91 -26.72 11.00
CA GLY A 275 9.58 -26.21 11.30
C GLY A 275 9.14 -25.06 10.39
N ALA A 276 8.65 -23.97 10.97
CA ALA A 276 8.40 -22.73 10.24
C ALA A 276 9.73 -22.12 9.76
N ASN A 277 9.72 -21.34 8.69
CA ASN A 277 10.90 -20.64 8.19
C ASN A 277 10.47 -19.36 7.46
N LEU A 278 10.81 -18.18 7.98
CA LEU A 278 10.56 -16.93 7.29
C LEU A 278 11.67 -16.67 6.27
N VAL A 279 11.26 -16.18 5.11
CA VAL A 279 12.19 -15.72 4.09
C VAL A 279 11.69 -14.40 3.57
N GLY A 280 12.60 -13.44 3.51
CA GLY A 280 12.34 -12.14 2.92
C GLY A 280 12.05 -12.19 1.42
N LYS A 281 11.27 -11.22 0.92
CA LYS A 281 10.98 -11.04 -0.51
C LYS A 281 11.65 -9.77 -1.01
N THR A 282 12.91 -9.91 -1.41
CA THR A 282 13.74 -8.81 -1.92
C THR A 282 13.08 -8.02 -3.06
N SER A 283 12.27 -8.65 -3.93
CA SER A 283 11.57 -7.92 -5.01
C SER A 283 10.55 -6.91 -4.51
N ASP A 284 9.92 -7.18 -3.35
CA ASP A 284 9.00 -6.24 -2.71
C ASP A 284 9.82 -5.12 -2.04
N LEU A 285 10.97 -5.42 -1.44
CA LEU A 285 11.88 -4.40 -0.89
C LEU A 285 12.43 -3.42 -1.95
N GLU A 286 12.55 -3.86 -3.20
CA GLU A 286 12.90 -2.98 -4.33
C GLU A 286 11.81 -1.94 -4.62
N HIS A 287 10.58 -2.15 -4.16
CA HIS A 287 9.52 -1.15 -4.12
C HIS A 287 9.76 -0.21 -2.94
N GLN A 288 10.55 0.84 -3.20
CA GLN A 288 11.00 1.81 -2.19
C GLN A 288 11.03 3.24 -2.75
N ILE A 289 10.70 4.22 -1.90
CA ILE A 289 10.64 5.64 -2.27
C ILE A 289 11.13 6.56 -1.17
N THR A 290 11.71 7.69 -1.58
CA THR A 290 12.00 8.80 -0.68
C THR A 290 10.83 9.77 -0.65
N ILE A 291 10.25 10.04 0.51
CA ILE A 291 9.22 11.07 0.68
C ILE A 291 9.64 12.11 1.72
N TYR A 292 8.92 13.23 1.74
CA TYR A 292 8.95 14.16 2.86
C TYR A 292 7.61 14.15 3.59
N ARG A 293 7.66 14.05 4.92
CA ARG A 293 6.46 14.11 5.77
C ARG A 293 6.73 15.00 6.97
N TYR A 294 5.74 15.81 7.34
CA TYR A 294 5.83 16.70 8.48
C TYR A 294 5.24 16.04 9.72
N PHE A 295 5.99 16.00 10.82
CA PHE A 295 5.54 15.43 12.10
C PHE A 295 5.40 16.50 13.18
N LYS A 296 4.27 16.53 13.87
CA LYS A 296 4.10 17.36 15.09
C LYS A 296 4.80 16.70 16.28
N THR A 297 5.08 17.46 17.33
CA THR A 297 5.83 17.02 18.54
C THR A 297 5.26 15.78 19.24
N ASN A 298 3.95 15.53 19.15
CA ASN A 298 3.27 14.43 19.86
C ASN A 298 2.63 13.41 18.91
N THR A 299 3.20 13.22 17.72
CA THR A 299 2.76 12.17 16.78
C THR A 299 3.07 10.77 17.34
N CYS A 300 2.29 9.78 16.91
CA CYS A 300 2.48 8.38 17.32
C CYS A 300 3.87 7.90 16.94
N GLU A 301 4.31 8.23 15.74
CA GLU A 301 5.59 7.79 15.18
C GLU A 301 6.79 8.42 15.90
N ALA A 302 6.63 9.62 16.45
CA ALA A 302 7.64 10.23 17.33
C ALA A 302 7.69 9.54 18.70
N GLN A 303 6.53 9.13 19.24
CA GLN A 303 6.46 8.38 20.51
C GLN A 303 7.00 6.95 20.37
N GLU A 304 6.84 6.32 19.20
CA GLU A 304 7.42 5.02 18.87
C GLU A 304 8.92 5.07 18.53
N GLY A 305 9.47 6.27 18.37
CA GLY A 305 10.88 6.47 18.03
C GLY A 305 11.23 6.16 16.56
N CYS A 306 10.22 6.04 15.68
CA CYS A 306 10.42 5.77 14.25
C CYS A 306 10.81 7.03 13.45
N VAL A 307 10.71 8.21 14.07
CA VAL A 307 11.25 9.48 13.55
C VAL A 307 12.12 10.11 14.62
N LYS A 308 13.26 10.68 14.23
CA LYS A 308 14.24 11.18 15.20
C LYS A 308 13.77 12.44 15.92
N HIS A 309 13.12 13.34 15.17
CA HIS A 309 12.68 14.65 15.64
C HIS A 309 11.38 15.07 14.95
N PRO A 310 10.56 15.94 15.58
CA PRO A 310 9.43 16.58 14.90
C PRO A 310 9.90 17.52 13.77
N GLY A 311 8.94 17.99 12.97
CA GLY A 311 9.15 18.83 11.79
C GLY A 311 9.17 18.02 10.50
N TRP A 312 9.64 18.64 9.42
CA TRP A 312 9.85 17.98 8.12
C TRP A 312 10.90 16.90 8.22
N ARG A 313 10.54 15.65 7.94
CA ARG A 313 11.44 14.49 7.85
C ARG A 313 11.54 14.01 6.41
N ARG A 314 12.72 13.54 6.03
CA ARG A 314 12.94 12.81 4.77
C ARG A 314 13.04 11.33 5.09
N LEU A 315 12.13 10.55 4.53
CA LEU A 315 11.92 9.15 4.88
C LEU A 315 12.10 8.26 3.65
N VAL A 316 12.77 7.13 3.81
CA VAL A 316 12.72 6.03 2.83
C VAL A 316 11.63 5.08 3.25
N MET A 317 10.53 5.03 2.50
CA MET A 317 9.45 4.05 2.66
C MET A 317 9.69 2.87 1.71
N PHE A 318 9.22 1.69 2.10
CA PHE A 318 9.42 0.45 1.34
C PHE A 318 8.40 -0.61 1.75
N ASP A 319 8.14 -1.57 0.87
CA ASP A 319 7.41 -2.78 1.23
C ASP A 319 8.34 -3.74 1.97
N ALA A 320 7.81 -4.46 2.97
CA ALA A 320 8.48 -5.57 3.62
C ALA A 320 7.54 -6.78 3.62
N THR A 321 7.98 -7.89 3.05
CA THR A 321 7.19 -9.12 2.95
C THR A 321 8.00 -10.29 3.49
N ASP A 322 7.44 -11.02 4.46
CA ASP A 322 8.03 -12.20 5.07
C ASP A 322 7.20 -13.45 4.72
N ILE A 323 7.79 -14.38 3.99
CA ILE A 323 7.12 -15.59 3.49
C ILE A 323 7.46 -16.77 4.38
N ASN A 324 6.46 -17.53 4.84
CA ASN A 324 6.75 -18.79 5.53
C ASN A 324 6.95 -19.94 4.53
N VAL A 325 8.22 -20.27 4.23
CA VAL A 325 8.60 -21.41 3.36
C VAL A 325 8.82 -22.71 4.15
N GLY A 326 8.51 -22.70 5.45
CA GLY A 326 8.65 -23.84 6.33
C GLY A 326 7.70 -25.01 6.03
N SER A 327 7.69 -26.00 6.91
CA SER A 327 6.83 -27.19 6.79
C SER A 327 5.51 -27.08 7.56
N VAL A 328 5.40 -26.08 8.44
CA VAL A 328 4.26 -25.79 9.32
C VAL A 328 3.98 -24.30 9.37
N ASP A 329 2.80 -23.94 9.84
CA ASP A 329 2.42 -22.55 10.11
C ASP A 329 3.34 -21.96 11.18
N LEU A 330 3.77 -20.71 10.96
CA LEU A 330 4.47 -19.92 11.95
C LEU A 330 3.41 -19.34 12.88
N GLU A 331 3.40 -19.77 14.13
CA GLU A 331 2.49 -19.21 15.14
C GLU A 331 3.16 -18.06 15.89
N PHE A 332 2.41 -16.99 16.13
CA PHE A 332 2.91 -15.79 16.78
C PHE A 332 2.14 -15.50 18.08
N PHE A 333 2.44 -16.29 19.10
CA PHE A 333 1.81 -16.38 20.43
C PHE A 333 0.27 -16.51 20.44
N GLY A 334 -0.33 -16.84 19.28
CA GLY A 334 -1.73 -17.25 19.14
C GLY A 334 -2.72 -16.08 19.21
N ASN A 335 -3.88 -16.34 19.84
CA ASN A 335 -4.95 -15.34 19.94
C ASN A 335 -4.61 -14.28 21.01
N ILE A 336 -4.26 -13.07 20.57
CA ILE A 336 -4.00 -11.95 21.48
C ILE A 336 -5.33 -11.29 21.81
N ALA A 337 -5.94 -11.71 22.91
CA ALA A 337 -7.20 -11.14 23.39
C ALA A 337 -6.97 -9.75 23.97
N PHE A 338 -7.48 -8.71 23.30
CA PHE A 338 -7.57 -7.36 23.82
C PHE A 338 -8.81 -6.63 23.28
N THR A 339 -9.31 -5.68 24.06
CA THR A 339 -10.32 -4.70 23.60
C THR A 339 -9.90 -3.26 23.90
N ASN A 340 -9.05 -3.08 24.91
CA ASN A 340 -8.37 -1.86 25.29
C ASN A 340 -7.23 -2.22 26.29
N GLU A 341 -6.44 -1.24 26.70
CA GLU A 341 -5.31 -1.40 27.63
C GLU A 341 -5.67 -2.17 28.90
N SER A 342 -6.81 -1.85 29.53
CA SER A 342 -7.23 -2.45 30.80
C SER A 342 -7.62 -3.93 30.71
N THR A 343 -7.80 -4.44 29.48
CA THR A 343 -8.11 -5.84 29.21
C THR A 343 -6.91 -6.63 28.70
N PHE A 344 -5.78 -5.96 28.47
CA PHE A 344 -4.57 -6.58 27.97
C PHE A 344 -3.61 -6.90 29.11
N PHE A 345 -3.21 -8.16 29.23
CA PHE A 345 -2.30 -8.64 30.28
C PHE A 345 -1.02 -9.19 29.63
N PRO A 346 0.06 -8.39 29.53
CA PRO A 346 1.32 -8.79 28.89
C PRO A 346 1.90 -10.11 29.41
N SER A 347 1.71 -10.38 30.71
CA SER A 347 2.20 -11.58 31.38
C SER A 347 1.59 -12.88 30.86
N LEU A 348 0.39 -12.84 30.25
CA LEU A 348 -0.20 -13.99 29.55
C LEU A 348 0.53 -14.34 28.26
N TYR A 349 1.30 -13.39 27.72
CA TYR A 349 2.08 -13.52 26.49
C TYR A 349 3.58 -13.40 26.79
N HIS A 350 4.00 -13.87 27.96
CA HIS A 350 5.40 -13.91 28.37
C HIS A 350 6.14 -12.55 28.30
N ASN A 351 5.38 -11.45 28.43
CA ASN A 351 5.86 -10.07 28.34
C ASN A 351 6.55 -9.71 27.00
N LEU A 352 6.26 -10.44 25.92
CA LEU A 352 6.76 -10.14 24.58
C LEU A 352 6.02 -9.01 23.88
N PHE A 353 4.77 -8.80 24.30
CA PHE A 353 3.91 -7.76 23.80
C PHE A 353 3.73 -6.68 24.84
N TYR A 354 3.51 -5.46 24.37
CA TYR A 354 3.17 -4.34 25.22
C TYR A 354 2.06 -3.49 24.61
N TRP A 355 1.27 -2.82 25.44
CA TRP A 355 0.23 -1.94 24.92
C TRP A 355 0.83 -0.63 24.40
N PHE A 356 0.49 -0.26 23.16
CA PHE A 356 0.82 1.05 22.63
C PHE A 356 -0.44 1.91 22.50
N ALA A 357 -0.51 2.93 23.35
CA ALA A 357 -1.74 3.71 23.55
C ALA A 357 -2.17 4.49 22.30
N CYS A 358 -1.24 4.90 21.44
CA CYS A 358 -1.54 5.67 20.25
C CYS A 358 -2.42 4.92 19.26
N HIS A 359 -2.17 3.63 19.09
CA HIS A 359 -2.88 2.80 18.13
C HIS A 359 -3.91 1.88 18.81
N ALA A 360 -4.00 1.94 20.13
CA ALA A 360 -4.86 1.14 20.98
C ALA A 360 -4.78 -0.36 20.67
N HIS A 361 -3.55 -0.86 20.60
CA HIS A 361 -3.32 -2.28 20.43
C HIS A 361 -1.96 -2.74 20.97
N PRO A 362 -1.76 -4.06 21.16
CA PRO A 362 -0.47 -4.62 21.55
C PRO A 362 0.56 -4.55 20.41
N HIS A 363 1.77 -4.11 20.74
CA HIS A 363 2.95 -4.21 19.88
C HIS A 363 3.85 -5.35 20.33
N PHE A 364 4.38 -6.10 19.37
CA PHE A 364 5.52 -6.98 19.54
C PHE A 364 6.81 -6.19 19.36
N ASN A 365 7.66 -6.19 20.39
CA ASN A 365 8.93 -5.50 20.32
C ASN A 365 9.91 -6.24 19.38
N SER A 366 10.61 -5.48 18.53
CA SER A 366 11.71 -5.99 17.69
C SER A 366 11.27 -7.05 16.67
N TYR A 367 10.12 -6.86 16.01
CA TYR A 367 9.68 -7.72 14.90
C TYR A 367 10.66 -7.66 13.72
N ALA A 368 10.99 -6.45 13.27
CA ALA A 368 11.93 -6.21 12.19
C ALA A 368 12.80 -4.99 12.46
N SER A 369 14.07 -5.05 12.05
CA SER A 369 15.00 -3.93 12.07
C SER A 369 15.36 -3.51 10.65
N PHE A 370 15.49 -2.21 10.44
CA PHE A 370 15.72 -1.62 9.13
C PHE A 370 17.01 -0.83 9.12
N ASN A 371 17.74 -0.83 8.00
CA ASN A 371 18.90 0.02 7.83
C ASN A 371 18.94 0.58 6.41
N VAL A 372 19.14 1.89 6.28
CA VAL A 372 19.60 2.49 5.01
C VAL A 372 21.05 2.92 5.23
N GLY A 373 22.00 2.10 4.78
CA GLY A 373 23.41 2.28 5.08
C GLY A 373 23.67 2.25 6.60
N GLN A 374 24.08 3.39 7.17
CA GLN A 374 24.31 3.53 8.62
C GLN A 374 23.11 4.09 9.39
N TYR A 375 22.00 4.42 8.70
CA TYR A 375 20.83 5.04 9.31
C TYR A 375 19.86 3.94 9.76
N PRO A 376 19.60 3.78 11.07
CA PRO A 376 18.71 2.75 11.56
C PRO A 376 17.25 3.17 11.45
N GLY A 377 16.38 2.18 11.26
CA GLY A 377 14.95 2.23 11.51
C GLY A 377 14.52 0.97 12.26
N LEU A 378 13.31 0.99 12.80
CA LEU A 378 12.76 -0.12 13.56
C LEU A 378 11.27 -0.22 13.31
N LYS A 379 10.77 -1.44 13.19
CA LYS A 379 9.34 -1.72 13.19
C LYS A 379 8.94 -2.31 14.53
N GLN A 380 8.00 -1.64 15.19
CA GLN A 380 7.19 -2.30 16.21
C GLN A 380 6.21 -3.20 15.46
N GLY A 381 6.26 -4.51 15.70
CA GLY A 381 5.30 -5.44 15.11
C GLY A 381 3.93 -5.15 15.70
N PHE A 382 2.89 -5.03 14.88
CA PHE A 382 1.53 -4.87 15.39
C PHE A 382 0.70 -6.12 15.10
N CYS A 383 0.64 -6.51 13.83
CA CYS A 383 -0.22 -7.57 13.34
C CYS A 383 0.58 -8.39 12.34
N ILE A 384 0.77 -9.66 12.65
CA ILE A 384 1.42 -10.61 11.75
C ILE A 384 0.32 -11.54 11.27
N GLN A 385 -0.04 -11.43 9.99
CA GLN A 385 -1.16 -12.15 9.43
C GLN A 385 -0.87 -12.59 7.99
N SER A 386 -1.54 -13.65 7.57
CA SER A 386 -1.38 -14.22 6.22
C SER A 386 -2.24 -13.45 5.21
N LEU A 387 -1.59 -12.56 4.47
CA LEU A 387 -2.22 -11.65 3.50
C LEU A 387 -2.12 -12.17 2.06
N ASN A 388 -0.96 -12.70 1.67
CA ASN A 388 -0.72 -13.25 0.34
C ASN A 388 -0.40 -14.74 0.39
N ARG A 389 -0.85 -15.46 -0.63
CA ARG A 389 -0.53 -16.88 -0.83
C ARG A 389 0.55 -17.02 -1.90
N GLU A 390 1.80 -16.95 -1.45
CA GLU A 390 2.99 -16.89 -2.32
C GLU A 390 3.33 -18.23 -3.00
N VAL A 391 2.85 -19.36 -2.45
CA VAL A 391 3.09 -20.69 -3.01
C VAL A 391 1.78 -21.35 -3.44
N ASN A 392 1.59 -21.51 -4.75
CA ASN A 392 0.45 -22.17 -5.34
C ASN A 392 0.69 -23.69 -5.48
N SER A 393 0.38 -24.45 -4.42
CA SER A 393 0.65 -25.90 -4.36
C SER A 393 -0.41 -26.69 -3.62
N ARG A 394 -0.52 -27.98 -3.93
CA ARG A 394 -1.36 -28.94 -3.20
C ARG A 394 -0.95 -29.16 -1.73
N ASP A 395 0.22 -28.66 -1.32
CA ASP A 395 0.71 -28.74 0.06
C ASP A 395 0.43 -27.48 0.89
N VAL A 396 -0.21 -26.46 0.28
CA VAL A 396 -0.42 -25.14 0.88
C VAL A 396 -1.90 -24.83 0.92
N SER A 397 -2.44 -24.61 2.12
CA SER A 397 -3.87 -24.36 2.32
C SER A 397 -4.38 -23.19 1.46
N LEU A 398 -5.62 -23.30 0.95
CA LEU A 398 -6.27 -22.21 0.21
C LEU A 398 -6.75 -21.07 1.12
N VAL A 399 -6.88 -21.34 2.41
CA VAL A 399 -7.28 -20.38 3.45
C VAL A 399 -6.27 -20.40 4.58
N SER A 400 -6.08 -19.27 5.25
CA SER A 400 -5.24 -19.19 6.44
C SER A 400 -6.07 -19.08 7.73
N SER A 401 -5.66 -19.81 8.77
CA SER A 401 -6.11 -19.61 10.14
C SER A 401 -5.58 -18.30 10.75
N HIS A 402 -4.53 -17.73 10.17
CA HIS A 402 -3.87 -16.50 10.58
C HIS A 402 -4.24 -15.32 9.69
N SER A 403 -5.47 -15.29 9.18
CA SER A 403 -6.00 -14.24 8.28
C SER A 403 -6.46 -12.96 9.00
N THR A 404 -6.25 -12.87 10.32
CA THR A 404 -6.64 -11.71 11.12
C THR A 404 -5.58 -11.42 12.18
N CYS A 405 -5.48 -10.16 12.57
CA CYS A 405 -4.60 -9.71 13.66
C CYS A 405 -4.91 -10.32 15.03
N MET A 406 -6.06 -10.97 15.19
CA MET A 406 -6.41 -11.66 16.43
C MET A 406 -5.60 -12.94 16.59
N ASN A 407 -5.51 -13.78 15.55
CA ASN A 407 -4.74 -15.02 15.58
C ASN A 407 -3.45 -14.86 14.78
N GLN A 408 -2.42 -14.32 15.41
CA GLN A 408 -1.22 -13.89 14.69
C GLN A 408 -0.35 -15.07 14.26
N GLY A 409 0.21 -14.97 13.06
CA GLY A 409 1.05 -15.99 12.45
C GLY A 409 1.11 -15.87 10.93
N VAL A 410 1.97 -16.69 10.33
CA VAL A 410 2.12 -16.80 8.89
C VAL A 410 1.93 -18.26 8.49
N THR A 411 0.81 -18.57 7.85
CA THR A 411 0.51 -19.92 7.36
C THR A 411 1.59 -20.37 6.39
N LYS A 412 1.92 -21.65 6.41
CA LYS A 412 2.87 -22.25 5.46
C LYS A 412 2.50 -21.87 4.01
N GLY A 413 3.46 -21.32 3.26
CA GLY A 413 3.30 -20.90 1.88
C GLY A 413 2.57 -19.56 1.69
N TRP A 414 2.26 -18.87 2.79
CA TRP A 414 1.71 -17.52 2.81
C TRP A 414 2.77 -16.52 3.29
N SER A 415 2.45 -15.23 3.20
CA SER A 415 3.28 -14.16 3.71
C SER A 415 2.48 -13.13 4.52
N ASP A 416 3.21 -12.49 5.42
CA ASP A 416 2.84 -11.20 6.01
C ASP A 416 3.51 -10.08 5.21
N THR A 417 2.77 -9.01 4.93
CA THR A 417 3.27 -7.89 4.12
C THR A 417 2.91 -6.57 4.78
N TYR A 418 3.92 -5.77 5.03
CA TYR A 418 3.81 -4.38 5.43
C TYR A 418 4.16 -3.49 4.24
N ASN A 419 3.14 -2.95 3.59
CA ASN A 419 3.30 -2.09 2.41
C ASN A 419 3.73 -0.64 2.75
N ILE A 420 4.26 0.06 1.73
CA ILE A 420 4.52 1.50 1.74
C ILE A 420 3.27 2.23 2.21
N GLY A 421 3.48 3.17 3.13
CA GLY A 421 2.45 4.02 3.71
C GLY A 421 2.22 3.74 5.19
N ILE A 422 2.30 2.47 5.61
CA ILE A 422 2.09 2.07 7.01
C ILE A 422 3.02 2.85 7.94
N GLY A 423 2.48 3.32 9.08
CA GLY A 423 3.25 3.98 10.13
C GLY A 423 4.50 3.20 10.53
N CYS A 424 5.62 3.90 10.71
CA CYS A 424 6.94 3.32 11.01
C CYS A 424 7.51 2.37 9.95
N GLN A 425 6.88 2.24 8.77
CA GLN A 425 7.42 1.47 7.64
C GLN A 425 8.42 2.31 6.84
N TRP A 426 9.45 2.83 7.51
CA TRP A 426 10.46 3.69 6.90
C TRP A 426 11.77 3.77 7.69
N VAL A 427 12.78 4.35 7.04
CA VAL A 427 14.01 4.83 7.68
C VAL A 427 14.12 6.34 7.55
N ASP A 428 14.35 7.04 8.66
CA ASP A 428 14.58 8.50 8.69
C ASP A 428 16.01 8.84 8.23
N ILE A 429 16.11 9.37 7.01
CA ILE A 429 17.35 9.78 6.33
C ILE A 429 17.47 11.31 6.25
N THR A 430 16.81 12.05 7.14
CA THR A 430 16.78 13.52 7.11
C THR A 430 18.17 14.14 7.10
N GLU A 431 19.10 13.58 7.86
CA GLU A 431 20.47 14.07 8.01
C GLU A 431 21.46 13.39 7.05
N ALA A 432 20.99 12.49 6.19
CA ALA A 432 21.87 11.72 5.31
C ALA A 432 22.36 12.56 4.12
N PRO A 433 23.67 12.56 3.81
CA PRO A 433 24.15 13.11 2.56
C PRO A 433 23.79 12.19 1.37
N PRO A 434 23.77 12.71 0.13
CA PRO A 434 23.53 11.88 -1.05
C PRO A 434 24.60 10.81 -1.18
N ALA A 435 24.17 9.56 -1.40
CA ALA A 435 25.06 8.42 -1.46
C ALA A 435 24.37 7.21 -2.09
N LYS A 436 25.15 6.39 -2.79
CA LYS A 436 24.75 5.01 -3.08
C LYS A 436 24.81 4.23 -1.77
N SER A 437 23.74 3.50 -1.48
CA SER A 437 23.55 2.75 -0.26
C SER A 437 22.84 1.44 -0.58
N ASN A 438 22.54 0.66 0.44
CA ASN A 438 21.51 -0.36 0.39
C ASN A 438 20.46 -0.05 1.44
N ILE A 439 19.25 -0.56 1.22
CA ILE A 439 18.29 -0.82 2.28
C ILE A 439 18.41 -2.28 2.70
N THR A 440 18.37 -2.54 4.00
CA THR A 440 18.41 -3.89 4.58
C THR A 440 17.30 -4.03 5.61
N ILE A 441 16.58 -5.14 5.53
CA ILE A 441 15.61 -5.57 6.55
C ILE A 441 16.17 -6.82 7.21
N VAL A 442 16.05 -6.90 8.52
CA VAL A 442 16.26 -8.14 9.27
C VAL A 442 14.99 -8.42 10.07
N THR A 443 14.26 -9.45 9.66
CA THR A 443 13.07 -9.95 10.36
C THR A 443 13.49 -10.90 11.49
N ASN A 444 12.71 -10.90 12.58
CA ASN A 444 13.01 -11.64 13.80
C ASN A 444 14.49 -11.48 14.26
N PRO A 445 15.02 -10.25 14.33
CA PRO A 445 16.46 -9.99 14.54
C PRO A 445 17.00 -10.51 15.87
N LYS A 446 16.12 -10.81 16.83
CA LYS A 446 16.48 -11.36 18.14
C LYS A 446 16.24 -12.88 18.27
N GLY A 447 15.69 -13.53 17.24
CA GLY A 447 15.31 -14.95 17.29
C GLY A 447 14.31 -15.25 18.41
N TRP A 448 13.37 -14.34 18.66
CA TRP A 448 12.32 -14.47 19.68
C TRP A 448 11.12 -15.25 19.15
N VAL A 449 10.91 -15.21 17.84
CA VAL A 449 9.93 -16.03 17.13
C VAL A 449 10.58 -17.37 16.79
N CYS A 450 9.89 -18.48 17.01
CA CYS A 450 10.43 -19.81 16.76
C CYS A 450 10.24 -20.21 15.29
N GLU A 451 11.29 -20.07 14.49
CA GLU A 451 11.37 -20.51 13.08
C GLU A 451 11.92 -21.94 12.99
N GLY A 452 11.30 -22.81 13.79
CA GLY A 452 11.73 -24.19 13.97
C GLY A 452 10.61 -25.00 14.58
N THR A 453 10.97 -26.05 15.31
CA THR A 453 10.01 -26.88 16.03
C THR A 453 9.90 -26.40 17.48
N LYS A 454 8.70 -26.01 17.90
CA LYS A 454 8.44 -25.66 19.29
C LYS A 454 8.67 -26.86 20.20
N VAL A 455 9.38 -26.64 21.30
CA VAL A 455 9.62 -27.67 22.32
C VAL A 455 8.38 -27.81 23.21
N HIS A 456 7.97 -29.05 23.44
CA HIS A 456 6.86 -29.39 24.31
C HIS A 456 7.34 -30.23 25.50
N ALA A 457 6.78 -29.98 26.68
CA ALA A 457 6.97 -30.82 27.85
C ALA A 457 6.24 -32.16 27.68
N ALA A 458 6.52 -33.13 28.57
CA ALA A 458 5.94 -34.48 28.49
C ALA A 458 4.39 -34.50 28.57
N ASN A 459 3.77 -33.45 29.11
CA ASN A 459 2.32 -33.27 29.17
C ASN A 459 1.73 -32.57 27.93
N GLY A 460 2.56 -32.26 26.92
CA GLY A 460 2.17 -31.57 25.70
C GLY A 460 2.07 -30.05 25.81
N SER A 461 2.42 -29.43 26.94
CA SER A 461 2.46 -27.96 27.05
C SER A 461 3.71 -27.39 26.40
N GLU A 462 3.60 -26.23 25.74
CA GLU A 462 4.75 -25.51 25.19
C GLU A 462 5.74 -25.10 26.29
N VAL A 463 7.03 -25.13 25.96
CA VAL A 463 8.11 -24.73 26.87
C VAL A 463 8.59 -23.33 26.52
N PHE A 464 8.71 -22.47 27.53
CA PHE A 464 9.25 -21.12 27.40
C PHE A 464 10.57 -20.98 28.15
N ILE A 465 11.48 -20.20 27.59
CA ILE A 465 12.81 -19.93 28.14
C ILE A 465 13.07 -18.42 28.20
N PRO A 466 13.80 -17.92 29.21
CA PRO A 466 14.15 -16.51 29.28
C PRO A 466 14.95 -16.06 28.07
N THR A 467 14.59 -14.89 27.51
CA THR A 467 15.39 -14.22 26.47
C THR A 467 16.69 -13.64 27.02
N GLY A 468 16.76 -13.43 28.35
CA GLY A 468 17.80 -12.68 29.03
C GLY A 468 17.50 -11.19 29.16
N GLU A 469 16.49 -10.69 28.43
CA GLU A 469 15.99 -9.33 28.56
C GLU A 469 14.89 -9.23 29.63
N LYS A 470 14.68 -8.02 30.12
CA LYS A 470 13.69 -7.70 31.15
C LYS A 470 12.85 -6.51 30.69
N THR A 471 11.63 -6.43 31.18
CA THR A 471 10.78 -5.25 30.97
C THR A 471 11.47 -4.00 31.52
N ASP A 472 11.55 -2.96 30.71
CA ASP A 472 12.20 -1.68 31.01
C ASP A 472 11.20 -0.58 31.43
N TYR A 473 9.91 -0.82 31.24
CA TYR A 473 8.79 0.02 31.68
C TYR A 473 7.63 -0.83 32.25
N SER A 474 6.80 -0.22 33.10
CA SER A 474 5.58 -0.87 33.60
C SER A 474 4.48 -0.78 32.54
N TRP A 475 4.38 -1.78 31.68
CA TRP A 475 3.29 -1.87 30.71
C TRP A 475 1.95 -2.03 31.42
N GLY A 476 1.07 -1.02 31.29
CA GLY A 476 -0.32 -1.02 31.77
C GLY A 476 -0.54 -1.75 33.09
N HIS A 477 -0.17 -1.15 34.23
CA HIS A 477 -0.50 -1.59 35.61
C HIS A 477 -0.29 -3.07 36.02
N THR A 478 0.19 -3.98 35.17
CA THR A 478 0.04 -5.44 35.35
C THR A 478 1.36 -6.22 35.29
N THR A 479 2.38 -5.70 34.61
CA THR A 479 3.73 -6.29 34.61
C THR A 479 4.75 -5.37 35.31
N PRO A 480 5.39 -5.80 36.41
CA PRO A 480 6.46 -5.03 37.06
C PRO A 480 7.67 -4.81 36.14
N ILE A 481 8.32 -3.65 36.25
CA ILE A 481 9.65 -3.41 35.65
C ILE A 481 10.63 -4.48 36.18
N GLY A 482 11.47 -4.99 35.28
CA GLY A 482 12.44 -6.05 35.62
C GLY A 482 11.89 -7.46 35.54
N SER A 483 10.65 -7.64 35.06
CA SER A 483 10.06 -8.96 34.79
C SER A 483 10.78 -9.63 33.62
N SER A 484 10.91 -10.95 33.66
CA SER A 484 11.50 -11.72 32.55
C SER A 484 10.65 -11.58 31.29
N ILE A 485 11.31 -11.42 30.15
CA ILE A 485 10.70 -11.62 28.84
C ILE A 485 11.11 -13.03 28.40
N ASP A 486 10.13 -13.90 28.18
CA ASP A 486 10.37 -15.29 27.82
C ASP A 486 9.91 -15.56 26.38
N LYS A 487 10.62 -16.44 25.68
CA LYS A 487 10.29 -16.89 24.31
C LYS A 487 10.06 -18.39 24.28
N TRP A 488 9.49 -18.91 23.22
CA TRP A 488 9.43 -20.36 23.03
C TRP A 488 10.82 -20.97 22.98
N ALA A 489 10.98 -22.11 23.67
CA ALA A 489 12.08 -23.00 23.39
C ALA A 489 11.88 -23.59 21.98
N CYS A 490 12.91 -23.47 21.16
CA CYS A 490 12.87 -23.81 19.75
C CYS A 490 14.00 -24.80 19.43
N GLU A 491 13.67 -25.90 18.76
CA GLU A 491 14.61 -26.91 18.26
C GLU A 491 14.57 -26.95 16.73
N ASN A 492 15.62 -27.51 16.10
CA ASN A 492 15.70 -27.67 14.65
C ASN A 492 15.51 -26.35 13.87
N ASP A 493 15.95 -25.23 14.44
CA ASP A 493 16.07 -23.90 13.82
C ASP A 493 17.30 -23.83 12.87
N ASN A 494 17.61 -24.94 12.21
CA ASN A 494 18.76 -25.11 11.32
C ASN A 494 20.10 -24.60 11.90
N HIS A 495 20.30 -24.70 13.22
CA HIS A 495 21.50 -24.18 13.92
C HIS A 495 21.70 -22.66 13.75
N GLY A 496 20.62 -21.89 13.66
CA GLY A 496 20.65 -20.44 13.46
C GLY A 496 20.77 -20.00 12.01
N LYS A 497 20.89 -20.93 11.04
CA LYS A 497 20.90 -20.60 9.60
C LYS A 497 19.53 -20.15 9.08
N THR A 498 18.45 -20.50 9.76
CA THR A 498 17.08 -20.01 9.48
C THR A 498 16.90 -18.52 9.80
N TYR A 499 17.91 -17.87 10.38
CA TYR A 499 17.91 -16.42 10.56
C TYR A 499 18.76 -15.72 9.50
N ASP A 500 19.55 -16.45 8.69
CA ASP A 500 20.36 -15.85 7.62
C ASP A 500 19.47 -15.45 6.43
N ASP A 501 18.36 -16.17 6.21
CA ASP A 501 17.34 -15.90 5.19
C ASP A 501 16.24 -14.92 5.63
N ASN A 502 16.29 -14.46 6.89
CA ASN A 502 15.51 -13.31 7.38
C ASN A 502 16.08 -11.95 6.97
N ILE A 503 17.12 -11.94 6.15
CA ILE A 503 17.80 -10.73 5.72
C ILE A 503 17.48 -10.45 4.26
N ASP A 504 16.72 -9.39 4.00
CA ASP A 504 16.58 -8.83 2.68
C ASP A 504 17.51 -7.63 2.50
N THR A 505 18.07 -7.48 1.30
CA THR A 505 18.86 -6.29 0.96
C THR A 505 18.62 -5.89 -0.48
N ALA A 506 18.24 -4.62 -0.70
CA ALA A 506 18.07 -4.04 -2.02
C ALA A 506 18.99 -2.81 -2.20
N PRO A 507 19.55 -2.59 -3.40
CA PRO A 507 20.29 -1.36 -3.70
C PRO A 507 19.39 -0.13 -3.52
N PHE A 508 19.93 0.95 -2.97
CA PHE A 508 19.20 2.20 -2.81
C PHE A 508 20.09 3.43 -3.06
N GLU A 509 19.51 4.53 -3.51
CA GLU A 509 20.23 5.80 -3.67
C GLU A 509 19.60 6.88 -2.80
N ILE A 510 20.37 7.37 -1.83
CA ILE A 510 20.00 8.55 -1.06
C ILE A 510 20.20 9.76 -1.97
N THR A 511 19.09 10.42 -2.32
CA THR A 511 19.07 11.57 -3.23
C THR A 511 19.43 12.88 -2.54
N ALA A 512 19.60 13.96 -3.31
CA ALA A 512 19.79 15.29 -2.76
C ALA A 512 18.56 15.78 -1.98
N GLN A 513 18.76 16.76 -1.10
CA GLN A 513 17.65 17.46 -0.46
C GLN A 513 16.82 18.18 -1.54
N GLY A 514 15.50 18.09 -1.45
CA GLY A 514 14.58 18.57 -2.48
C GLY A 514 14.27 17.54 -3.56
N GLU A 515 14.94 16.38 -3.57
CA GLU A 515 14.60 15.25 -4.43
C GLU A 515 13.88 14.16 -3.62
N GLY A 516 12.98 13.42 -4.26
CA GLY A 516 12.20 12.36 -3.65
C GLY A 516 11.39 11.58 -4.68
N ALA A 517 10.23 11.06 -4.30
CA ALA A 517 9.33 10.28 -5.13
C ALA A 517 9.08 10.98 -6.48
N ILE A 518 8.70 12.28 -6.44
CA ILE A 518 8.39 13.04 -7.65
C ILE A 518 9.57 13.14 -8.64
N THR A 519 10.81 13.08 -8.18
CA THR A 519 12.02 13.14 -9.04
C THR A 519 12.60 11.76 -9.36
N ALA A 520 12.13 10.71 -8.70
CA ALA A 520 12.54 9.34 -8.92
C ALA A 520 11.89 8.76 -10.19
N ARG A 521 12.35 7.59 -10.63
CA ARG A 521 11.63 6.84 -11.66
C ARG A 521 10.30 6.33 -11.10
N CYS A 522 9.31 6.18 -11.97
CA CYS A 522 8.06 5.55 -11.57
C CYS A 522 8.30 4.08 -11.22
N LEU A 523 7.66 3.62 -10.15
CA LEU A 523 7.83 2.26 -9.64
C LEU A 523 7.05 1.26 -10.50
N LYS A 524 5.85 1.63 -10.94
CA LYS A 524 5.00 0.78 -11.79
C LYS A 524 5.10 1.20 -13.26
N ASN A 525 5.20 0.20 -14.13
CA ASN A 525 5.21 0.36 -15.58
C ASN A 525 3.86 0.90 -16.07
N GLY A 526 3.78 2.18 -16.41
CA GLY A 526 2.53 2.80 -16.90
C GLY A 526 2.09 4.04 -16.11
N GLN A 527 2.69 4.29 -14.95
CA GLN A 527 2.47 5.52 -14.17
C GLN A 527 3.14 6.76 -14.78
N SER A 528 4.02 6.62 -15.79
CA SER A 528 4.80 7.72 -16.38
C SER A 528 4.00 8.69 -17.28
N ILE A 529 2.68 8.73 -17.09
CA ILE A 529 1.74 9.38 -18.00
C ILE A 529 0.79 10.29 -17.22
N GLY A 530 0.54 11.49 -17.75
CA GLY A 530 -0.47 12.40 -17.22
C GLY A 530 0.05 13.33 -16.12
N PRO A 531 -0.80 14.28 -15.67
CA PRO A 531 -0.37 15.36 -14.79
C PRO A 531 -0.40 15.01 -13.30
N LYS A 532 -1.02 13.90 -12.93
CA LYS A 532 -1.22 13.52 -11.52
C LYS A 532 -0.19 12.51 -11.01
N ARG A 533 0.70 11.99 -11.87
CA ARG A 533 1.78 11.07 -11.48
C ARG A 533 2.74 11.66 -10.45
N ASP A 534 3.37 10.79 -9.66
CA ASP A 534 4.19 11.14 -8.49
C ASP A 534 5.67 10.76 -8.64
N CYS A 535 6.14 10.70 -9.88
CA CYS A 535 7.46 10.27 -10.29
C CYS A 535 7.87 11.02 -11.54
N GLU A 536 9.15 10.99 -11.92
CA GLU A 536 9.74 11.47 -13.19
C GLU A 536 9.54 12.96 -13.52
N PHE A 537 9.62 13.82 -12.51
CA PHE A 537 9.79 15.26 -12.65
C PHE A 537 11.26 15.62 -12.41
N LYS A 538 11.62 16.85 -12.75
CA LYS A 538 12.90 17.47 -12.43
C LYS A 538 12.66 18.65 -11.52
N LEU A 539 13.42 18.70 -10.43
CA LEU A 539 13.52 19.89 -9.59
C LEU A 539 14.06 21.06 -10.44
N GLN A 540 13.30 22.15 -10.51
CA GLN A 540 13.70 23.37 -11.21
C GLN A 540 14.34 24.34 -10.22
N ASN A 541 13.61 24.64 -9.13
CA ASN A 541 14.03 25.57 -8.09
C ASN A 541 13.73 24.94 -6.73
N THR A 542 14.68 25.03 -5.81
CA THR A 542 14.61 24.34 -4.51
C THR A 542 13.93 25.16 -3.43
N PHE A 543 13.97 26.50 -3.50
CA PHE A 543 13.65 27.35 -2.35
C PHE A 543 13.33 28.80 -2.74
N GLU A 544 12.11 29.06 -3.17
CA GLU A 544 11.63 30.38 -3.62
C GLU A 544 10.75 31.06 -2.56
N PRO A 545 10.99 32.34 -2.22
CA PRO A 545 10.15 33.07 -1.28
C PRO A 545 8.85 33.54 -1.93
N CYS A 546 7.69 33.25 -1.33
CA CYS A 546 6.39 33.79 -1.74
C CYS A 546 5.97 35.09 -1.03
N ARG A 547 6.95 35.77 -0.39
CA ARG A 547 6.87 37.07 0.33
C ARG A 547 6.09 37.07 1.65
N THR A 548 4.85 36.60 1.67
CA THR A 548 4.01 36.67 2.88
C THR A 548 3.19 35.39 3.04
N PRO A 549 3.38 34.62 4.13
CA PRO A 549 2.58 33.44 4.43
C PRO A 549 1.07 33.71 4.35
N GLY A 550 0.33 32.79 3.74
CA GLY A 550 -1.13 32.88 3.57
C GLY A 550 -1.61 33.78 2.44
N GLN A 551 -0.74 34.56 1.77
CA GLN A 551 -1.14 35.34 0.60
C GLN A 551 -1.25 34.48 -0.66
N VAL A 552 -2.18 34.86 -1.55
CA VAL A 552 -2.27 34.28 -2.90
C VAL A 552 -1.08 34.76 -3.73
N VAL A 553 -0.31 33.81 -4.25
CA VAL A 553 0.82 34.01 -5.14
C VAL A 553 0.33 33.89 -6.58
N GLN A 554 0.75 34.82 -7.42
CA GLN A 554 0.63 34.70 -8.88
C GLN A 554 1.99 34.30 -9.43
N LEU A 555 2.09 33.09 -9.97
CA LEU A 555 3.32 32.54 -10.54
C LEU A 555 3.16 32.47 -12.06
N GLU A 556 3.94 33.27 -12.78
CA GLU A 556 3.98 33.22 -14.24
C GLU A 556 5.01 32.19 -14.68
N CYS A 557 4.55 31.09 -15.26
CA CYS A 557 5.38 30.06 -15.87
C CYS A 557 5.34 30.17 -17.39
N SER A 558 6.48 29.93 -18.03
CA SER A 558 6.61 29.96 -19.48
C SER A 558 7.22 28.68 -20.01
N LEU A 559 6.66 28.22 -21.12
CA LEU A 559 7.08 27.05 -21.87
C LEU A 559 7.73 27.53 -23.19
N PRO A 560 8.89 26.98 -23.60
CA PRO A 560 9.49 27.32 -24.89
C PRO A 560 8.49 27.07 -26.05
N ALA A 561 8.49 27.94 -27.07
CA ALA A 561 7.46 27.96 -28.11
C ALA A 561 7.26 26.65 -28.89
N ASN A 562 8.25 25.75 -28.88
CA ASN A 562 8.21 24.45 -29.56
C ASN A 562 8.26 23.25 -28.59
N ALA A 563 8.19 23.49 -27.28
CA ALA A 563 8.18 22.39 -26.32
C ALA A 563 6.80 21.75 -26.25
N LYS A 564 6.79 20.43 -26.05
CA LYS A 564 5.57 19.65 -25.79
C LYS A 564 4.98 20.07 -24.44
N PRO A 565 3.66 19.85 -24.20
CA PRO A 565 3.06 20.18 -22.92
C PRO A 565 3.79 19.56 -21.73
N GLN A 566 3.90 20.33 -20.65
CA GLN A 566 4.59 19.92 -19.43
C GLN A 566 3.74 20.15 -18.21
N VAL A 567 3.99 19.35 -17.18
CA VAL A 567 3.38 19.52 -15.88
C VAL A 567 4.30 20.36 -15.02
N VAL A 568 3.73 21.32 -14.30
CA VAL A 568 4.39 22.06 -13.22
C VAL A 568 3.72 21.68 -11.92
N ARG A 569 4.52 21.22 -10.96
CA ARG A 569 4.09 21.01 -9.58
C ARG A 569 4.82 21.97 -8.66
N VAL A 570 4.05 22.66 -7.83
CA VAL A 570 4.55 23.61 -6.83
C VAL A 570 4.37 22.96 -5.47
N CYS A 571 5.46 22.81 -4.72
CA CYS A 571 5.46 22.19 -3.40
C CYS A 571 5.87 23.20 -2.34
N GLU A 572 5.44 23.00 -1.10
CA GLU A 572 6.03 23.68 0.05
C GLU A 572 7.53 23.38 0.15
N SER A 573 8.31 24.31 0.70
CA SER A 573 9.70 24.10 1.04
C SER A 573 9.94 24.23 2.54
N SER A 574 10.85 23.42 3.08
CA SER A 574 11.26 23.46 4.48
C SER A 574 12.38 24.48 4.68
N ILE A 575 12.18 25.39 5.64
CA ILE A 575 13.17 26.40 6.04
C ILE A 575 14.35 25.72 6.72
N LEU A 576 14.09 24.74 7.59
CA LEU A 576 15.14 24.04 8.33
C LEU A 576 16.01 23.19 7.40
N LEU A 577 15.39 22.45 6.48
CA LEU A 577 16.10 21.62 5.50
C LEU A 577 16.64 22.43 4.32
N LYS A 578 16.25 23.71 4.19
CA LYS A 578 16.63 24.62 3.09
C LYS A 578 16.39 24.01 1.70
N SER A 579 15.28 23.30 1.55
CA SER A 579 14.97 22.54 0.33
C SER A 579 13.48 22.36 0.13
N GLY A 580 13.10 21.94 -1.08
CA GLY A 580 11.74 21.53 -1.40
C GLY A 580 11.36 20.24 -0.71
N THR A 581 10.06 19.98 -0.63
CA THR A 581 9.51 18.77 0.01
C THR A 581 9.13 17.67 -0.99
N ALA A 582 9.47 17.81 -2.28
CA ALA A 582 9.21 16.82 -3.32
C ALA A 582 7.79 16.21 -3.28
N CYS A 583 6.78 17.06 -3.08
CA CYS A 583 5.40 16.70 -2.82
C CYS A 583 4.75 15.84 -3.92
N ARG A 584 3.91 14.90 -3.48
CA ARG A 584 3.06 14.06 -4.34
C ARG A 584 1.69 14.68 -4.52
N PHE A 585 0.96 14.26 -5.54
CA PHE A 585 -0.25 14.92 -6.01
C PHE A 585 -1.32 15.11 -4.92
N ASN A 586 -1.53 14.09 -4.09
CA ASN A 586 -2.49 14.12 -2.99
C ASN A 586 -1.91 14.60 -1.65
N ASP A 587 -0.62 14.91 -1.56
CA ASP A 587 -0.03 15.37 -0.31
C ASP A 587 -0.52 16.79 0.04
N GLU A 588 -0.71 17.06 1.33
CA GLU A 588 -1.17 18.37 1.85
C GLU A 588 -0.21 19.54 1.56
N ASN A 589 1.05 19.24 1.19
CA ASN A 589 2.08 20.21 0.85
C ASN A 589 2.20 20.46 -0.67
N THR A 590 1.32 19.89 -1.49
CA THR A 590 1.14 20.27 -2.90
C THR A 590 0.33 21.56 -3.00
N LEU A 591 0.96 22.63 -3.47
CA LEU A 591 0.36 23.96 -3.55
C LEU A 591 -0.34 24.22 -4.88
N ALA A 592 0.19 23.67 -5.97
CA ALA A 592 -0.42 23.71 -7.31
C ALA A 592 0.12 22.59 -8.20
N ASN A 593 -0.72 22.10 -9.11
CA ASN A 593 -0.35 21.17 -10.17
C ASN A 593 -1.04 21.59 -11.47
N HIS A 594 -0.29 21.83 -12.54
CA HIS A 594 -0.86 22.39 -13.77
C HIS A 594 -0.15 21.95 -15.05
N VAL A 595 -0.91 21.79 -16.13
CA VAL A 595 -0.39 21.47 -17.47
C VAL A 595 -0.14 22.75 -18.26
N LEU A 596 1.11 23.07 -18.53
CA LEU A 596 1.52 24.13 -19.42
C LEU A 596 1.33 23.70 -20.87
N THR A 597 0.42 24.40 -21.56
CA THR A 597 0.17 24.23 -23.01
C THR A 597 0.48 25.48 -23.83
N ALA A 598 0.66 26.62 -23.15
CA ALA A 598 0.90 27.91 -23.77
C ALA A 598 2.30 28.47 -23.41
N PRO A 599 2.86 29.38 -24.24
CA PRO A 599 4.15 29.99 -23.97
C PRO A 599 4.22 30.74 -22.64
N LYS A 600 3.08 31.20 -22.12
CA LYS A 600 2.97 31.88 -20.83
C LYS A 600 1.64 31.51 -20.17
N THR A 601 1.70 31.08 -18.92
CA THR A 601 0.56 30.69 -18.09
C THR A 601 0.75 31.24 -16.68
N THR A 602 -0.31 31.80 -16.10
CA THR A 602 -0.29 32.27 -14.71
C THR A 602 -1.00 31.25 -13.81
N LEU A 603 -0.30 30.80 -12.78
CA LEU A 603 -0.77 29.87 -11.76
C LEU A 603 -1.06 30.65 -10.48
N SER A 604 -2.11 30.28 -9.76
CA SER A 604 -2.42 30.82 -8.44
C SER A 604 -2.32 29.74 -7.38
N PHE A 605 -1.66 30.04 -6.26
CA PHE A 605 -1.62 29.18 -5.08
C PHE A 605 -1.47 30.00 -3.80
N THR A 606 -1.78 29.42 -2.65
CA THR A 606 -1.60 30.08 -1.35
C THR A 606 -0.17 29.85 -0.85
N CYS A 607 0.53 30.93 -0.54
CA CYS A 607 1.86 30.89 0.07
C CYS A 607 1.80 30.10 1.40
N PRO A 608 2.67 29.10 1.63
CA PRO A 608 2.57 28.22 2.80
C PRO A 608 2.53 29.00 4.11
N ALA A 609 1.59 28.63 4.97
CA ALA A 609 1.46 29.17 6.31
C ALA A 609 2.51 28.57 7.26
N ALA A 610 2.67 29.17 8.44
CA ALA A 610 3.50 28.59 9.48
C ALA A 610 2.92 27.24 9.96
N ARG A 611 3.77 26.21 10.00
CA ARG A 611 3.44 24.92 10.61
C ARG A 611 3.79 24.91 12.09
N ASP A 612 4.89 25.55 12.46
CA ASP A 612 5.33 25.78 13.83
C ASP A 612 6.25 27.03 13.94
N ALA A 613 6.95 27.16 15.07
CA ALA A 613 7.85 28.29 15.34
C ALA A 613 9.15 28.29 14.52
N GLN A 614 9.54 27.15 13.94
CA GLN A 614 10.75 26.98 13.13
C GLN A 614 10.41 26.96 11.64
N GLU A 615 9.35 26.24 11.26
CA GLU A 615 8.76 26.21 9.93
C GLU A 615 7.68 27.28 9.81
N VAL A 616 8.11 28.55 9.75
CA VAL A 616 7.22 29.73 9.70
C VAL A 616 6.53 29.96 8.34
N GLY A 617 6.71 29.04 7.39
CA GLY A 617 6.14 29.11 6.05
C GLY A 617 6.81 30.15 5.15
N GLY A 618 6.19 30.45 4.02
CA GLY A 618 6.66 31.50 3.11
C GLY A 618 7.58 31.06 1.97
N TYR A 619 7.84 29.76 1.81
CA TYR A 619 8.73 29.22 0.79
C TYR A 619 8.11 28.07 0.00
N PHE A 620 8.46 27.97 -1.27
CA PHE A 620 8.01 26.91 -2.16
C PHE A 620 9.11 26.45 -3.11
N SER A 621 8.91 25.31 -3.75
CA SER A 621 9.77 24.72 -4.76
C SER A 621 8.97 24.37 -6.01
N ILE A 622 9.66 24.27 -7.14
CA ILE A 622 9.04 24.00 -8.44
C ILE A 622 9.65 22.75 -9.04
N TYR A 623 8.78 21.83 -9.44
CA TYR A 623 9.12 20.62 -10.16
C TYR A 623 8.43 20.66 -11.51
N SER A 624 9.08 20.12 -12.53
CA SER A 624 8.44 19.99 -13.85
C SER A 624 8.84 18.72 -14.58
N GLY A 625 7.90 18.19 -15.36
CA GLY A 625 8.11 17.00 -16.17
C GLY A 625 7.31 17.07 -17.46
N ALA A 626 7.69 16.29 -18.46
CA ALA A 626 6.87 16.14 -19.66
C ALA A 626 5.52 15.51 -19.30
N LEU A 627 4.43 15.91 -19.96
CA LEU A 627 3.12 15.32 -19.69
C LEU A 627 3.09 13.81 -20.01
N HIS A 628 3.88 13.40 -21.01
CA HIS A 628 4.08 12.00 -21.39
C HIS A 628 5.57 11.63 -21.36
N ASN A 629 6.13 11.42 -20.18
CA ASN A 629 7.59 11.35 -20.01
C ASN A 629 8.26 10.12 -20.66
N SER A 630 7.50 9.06 -20.95
CA SER A 630 8.00 7.91 -21.71
C SER A 630 8.12 8.14 -23.22
N GLN A 631 7.73 9.31 -23.74
CA GLN A 631 7.83 9.67 -25.17
C GLN A 631 8.46 11.05 -25.39
N ASP A 632 8.14 12.01 -24.52
CA ASP A 632 8.58 13.38 -24.63
C ASP A 632 9.71 13.68 -23.64
N SER A 633 10.61 14.58 -24.03
CA SER A 633 11.62 15.12 -23.12
C SER A 633 11.12 16.38 -22.42
N ALA A 634 11.28 16.44 -21.10
CA ALA A 634 11.04 17.67 -20.34
C ALA A 634 12.04 18.77 -20.74
N ALA A 635 11.55 19.83 -21.37
CA ALA A 635 12.22 21.11 -21.56
C ALA A 635 12.29 21.89 -20.24
N GLN A 636 13.26 22.80 -20.18
CA GLN A 636 13.38 23.75 -19.08
C GLN A 636 12.24 24.76 -19.12
N ILE A 637 11.59 24.96 -17.97
CA ILE A 637 10.55 25.99 -17.81
C ILE A 637 11.12 27.19 -17.08
N GLN A 638 10.53 28.36 -17.27
CA GLN A 638 10.86 29.55 -16.49
C GLN A 638 9.62 30.01 -15.74
N CYS A 639 9.68 29.99 -14.42
CA CYS A 639 8.63 30.47 -13.54
C CYS A 639 9.13 31.65 -12.70
N LYS A 640 8.32 32.71 -12.57
CA LYS A 640 8.63 33.87 -11.73
C LYS A 640 7.38 34.48 -11.13
N ILE A 641 7.52 35.03 -9.92
CA ILE A 641 6.52 35.92 -9.34
C ILE A 641 6.67 37.29 -10.02
N PRO A 642 5.63 37.83 -10.68
CA PRO A 642 5.70 39.15 -11.29
C PRO A 642 6.10 40.22 -10.27
N ALA A 643 6.86 41.22 -10.72
CA ALA A 643 7.05 42.43 -9.92
C ALA A 643 5.67 43.03 -9.62
N ALA A 644 5.46 43.48 -8.37
CA ALA A 644 4.24 44.24 -8.07
C ALA A 644 4.20 45.44 -9.03
N PRO A 645 3.05 45.75 -9.65
CA PRO A 645 2.95 46.93 -10.50
C PRO A 645 3.39 48.13 -9.67
N THR A 646 4.44 48.80 -10.11
CA THR A 646 4.92 50.04 -9.48
C THR A 646 3.78 51.04 -9.62
N THR A 647 2.99 51.20 -8.55
CA THR A 647 2.05 52.31 -8.44
C THR A 647 2.91 53.56 -8.43
N THR A 648 3.08 54.13 -9.61
CA THR A 648 3.62 55.48 -9.75
C THR A 648 2.52 56.35 -9.19
N THR A 649 2.61 56.70 -7.91
CA THR A 649 1.71 57.66 -7.28
C THR A 649 1.95 59.00 -7.96
N THR A 650 1.24 59.25 -9.06
CA THR A 650 1.14 60.61 -9.60
C THR A 650 0.31 61.37 -8.58
N THR A 651 0.98 62.11 -7.71
CA THR A 651 0.38 63.03 -6.75
C THR A 651 -0.42 64.07 -7.53
N THR A 652 -1.66 63.75 -7.88
CA THR A 652 -2.59 64.71 -8.42
C THR A 652 -3.28 65.32 -7.20
N GLN A 653 -2.84 66.53 -6.84
CA GLN A 653 -3.51 67.36 -5.86
C GLN A 653 -5.00 67.45 -6.22
N LEU A 654 -5.88 66.87 -5.39
CA LEU A 654 -7.29 67.21 -5.43
C LEU A 654 -7.52 68.56 -4.72
N PRO A 655 -8.43 69.42 -5.22
CA PRO A 655 -8.74 70.69 -4.59
C PRO A 655 -9.40 70.49 -3.23
N LYS A 656 -9.04 71.34 -2.27
CA LYS A 656 -9.71 71.47 -0.97
C LYS A 656 -11.17 71.86 -1.19
N THR A 657 -12.09 71.02 -0.72
CA THR A 657 -13.47 71.42 -0.44
C THR A 657 -13.83 71.10 1.00
N THR A 658 -14.10 72.16 1.74
CA THR A 658 -14.57 72.23 3.11
C THR A 658 -16.03 71.78 3.17
N THR A 659 -16.41 70.84 4.04
CA THR A 659 -17.80 70.79 4.52
C THR A 659 -17.89 70.24 5.94
N THR A 660 -18.76 70.93 6.67
CA THR A 660 -19.09 70.97 8.09
C THR A 660 -19.69 69.70 8.68
N THR A 661 -19.38 69.51 9.96
CA THR A 661 -19.87 68.50 10.89
C THR A 661 -21.38 68.63 11.15
N ARG A 662 -22.11 67.50 11.17
CA ARG A 662 -23.35 67.36 11.96
C ARG A 662 -23.56 65.89 12.40
N VAL A 663 -23.64 65.70 13.71
CA VAL A 663 -24.10 64.55 14.51
C VAL A 663 -25.49 64.97 15.07
N PRO A 664 -26.51 64.15 15.48
CA PRO A 664 -26.62 62.72 15.92
C PRO A 664 -27.92 62.03 15.34
N PRO A 665 -28.60 60.99 15.93
CA PRO A 665 -28.31 60.08 17.06
C PRO A 665 -28.52 58.56 16.81
N THR A 666 -28.03 57.82 17.80
CA THR A 666 -28.19 56.40 18.14
C THR A 666 -29.64 55.92 18.30
N THR A 667 -29.93 54.67 17.94
CA THR A 667 -31.08 53.91 18.45
C THR A 667 -30.73 52.42 18.60
N THR A 668 -31.27 51.80 19.63
CA THR A 668 -30.86 50.52 20.21
C THR A 668 -31.94 49.44 20.01
N VAL A 669 -31.52 48.17 19.94
CA VAL A 669 -32.22 46.90 20.26
C VAL A 669 -33.40 46.45 19.37
N THR A 670 -33.30 45.25 18.75
CA THR A 670 -34.15 44.08 19.12
C THR A 670 -33.58 42.74 18.60
N GLN A 671 -33.54 41.76 19.51
CA GLN A 671 -33.29 40.33 19.26
C GLN A 671 -34.49 39.69 18.55
N HIS A 672 -34.24 38.74 17.63
CA HIS A 672 -35.25 37.80 17.15
C HIS A 672 -34.74 36.35 17.13
N THR A 673 -35.26 35.62 18.12
CA THR A 673 -35.82 34.26 18.09
C THR A 673 -35.26 33.18 17.15
N THR A 674 -34.83 32.11 17.81
CA THR A 674 -34.58 30.75 17.35
C THR A 674 -35.83 30.06 16.83
N THR A 675 -35.69 29.29 15.73
CA THR A 675 -36.68 28.29 15.30
C THR A 675 -36.00 26.93 15.14
N LYS A 676 -36.42 25.98 15.98
CA LYS A 676 -36.11 24.55 15.89
C LYS A 676 -36.75 23.98 14.62
N VAL A 677 -35.98 23.22 13.85
CA VAL A 677 -36.50 22.32 12.81
C VAL A 677 -36.34 20.89 13.32
N VAL A 678 -37.44 20.14 13.29
CA VAL A 678 -37.56 18.73 13.66
C VAL A 678 -37.12 17.88 12.45
N PRO A 679 -36.33 16.79 12.62
CA PRO A 679 -36.01 15.91 11.51
C PRO A 679 -37.15 14.92 11.24
N THR A 680 -37.61 14.89 9.99
CA THR A 680 -38.48 13.84 9.44
C THR A 680 -37.66 12.62 9.07
N THR A 681 -37.99 11.49 9.70
CA THR A 681 -37.53 10.14 9.38
C THR A 681 -38.00 9.72 7.99
N THR A 682 -37.06 9.38 7.11
CA THR A 682 -37.35 8.75 5.82
C THR A 682 -36.67 7.39 5.79
N THR A 683 -37.47 6.33 5.79
CA THR A 683 -37.07 4.94 5.67
C THR A 683 -36.67 4.63 4.22
N VAL A 684 -35.43 4.17 4.01
CA VAL A 684 -34.95 3.67 2.72
C VAL A 684 -34.97 2.13 2.74
N PRO A 685 -35.51 1.44 1.71
CA PRO A 685 -35.60 -0.03 1.68
C PRO A 685 -34.28 -0.67 1.22
N THR A 686 -33.85 -1.70 1.94
CA THR A 686 -32.79 -2.62 1.56
C THR A 686 -33.21 -3.52 0.40
N THR A 687 -32.49 -3.47 -0.72
CA THR A 687 -32.65 -4.40 -1.84
C THR A 687 -31.80 -5.65 -1.63
N LYS A 688 -32.50 -6.80 -1.59
CA LYS A 688 -31.98 -8.16 -1.43
C LYS A 688 -31.20 -8.66 -2.66
N LYS A 689 -30.19 -9.49 -2.36
CA LYS A 689 -29.58 -10.53 -3.20
C LYS A 689 -30.63 -11.25 -4.06
N VAL A 690 -30.36 -11.34 -5.37
CA VAL A 690 -31.01 -12.31 -6.26
C VAL A 690 -30.06 -13.49 -6.40
N THR A 691 -30.39 -14.59 -5.76
CA THR A 691 -29.86 -15.92 -6.05
C THR A 691 -30.51 -16.45 -7.32
N ASN A 692 -29.70 -16.94 -8.25
CA ASN A 692 -30.03 -18.07 -9.12
C ASN A 692 -28.76 -18.90 -9.31
#